data_AF-A0A5J4VNC5-F1
#
_entry.id   AF-A0A5J4VNC5-F1
#
_cell.length_a   1.000
_cell.length_b   1.000
_cell.length_c   1.000
_cell.angle_alpha   90.00
_cell.angle_beta   90.00
_cell.angle_gamma   90.00
#
_symmetry.space_group_name_H-M   'P 1'
#
loop_
_entity.id
_entity.type
_entity.pdbx_description
1 polymer ?
#
loop_
_entity_poly.entity_id
_entity_poly.type
_entity_poly.pdbx_seq_one_letter_code
_entity_poly.pdbx_strand_id
1 'polypeptide(L)'
;MASEESRRSVRSMAINESLLSLQMSSREAKHTFGQLAQRLNSEGIQVDEQIAALQQMIVFTSSSMDNIQSAYEGGLIEAISGLLSHTQNPHVKQLCRAIIMIISVLGGEKEEQVDWTILSASLLTLLFDSDSGVSDAGKTTILKMMKLKEEFIHGLFQIGILDYSAEELIKILLVQISLSASQKEVPPSQLITMNILEVLDKILNAEQIKFFKSIKLILALEKIKNEGSTREMKRKAKNIQDLLNEDGQADKTEIDLENANQHIQELKQQNQTFTAQIEQIDQSIKTLTEEKAQKDQRIEALTHEITQKEQRATIAEGQIQILATQNTQKDQSINQLTTEKNQKQQRIDQLTQENTQKEQRILTVQGQNQTFAAQIGQKDQQINSLKEEKAQRDQTIATLTREKTQDNTQKEQRINQLNQEVQQLRQRATSAEGQVTTLTREKLQKDLIITTLTNENNKKDQSITNLQRDKKQAEDQVTEKQKQINTANNEKNAQEKSANENQKKMNDLLKQMVKEKDKEKLSQIPWIEMCKDLNNIITYSWQDGREKILQRQIEICELIIEMFVGKDDEGRRCCIKAGIAKVLLNIFENWKLEDIKHEHARAFSLLAYNNNNEIKQLLFNLNPFKGLLNLHNHQNSNIQSDGITSIFNIQKGGLNSTSDSEVHPYFDTIASIGGIEKIYEFMNRKNTNKECKDTAAITIGNFYKAKKIENVEMRTNVIKHLRSIVNDQDNWTKNESRRALRYLAQNLDNKAEIEKDGFAIPT
;
A
#
# COMPACT_ATOMS: atom_id res chain seq x y z
N MET A 1 47.19 -152.43 -22.67
CA MET A 1 48.23 -151.40 -22.46
C MET A 1 47.45 -150.13 -22.13
N ALA A 2 47.21 -149.73 -20.88
CA ALA A 2 48.08 -149.76 -19.69
C ALA A 2 49.39 -148.98 -19.93
N SER A 3 49.70 -147.91 -19.18
CA SER A 3 48.93 -147.26 -18.09
C SER A 3 49.42 -145.82 -17.86
N GLU A 4 48.82 -145.11 -16.89
CA GLU A 4 49.49 -144.06 -16.10
C GLU A 4 49.70 -142.66 -16.72
N GLU A 5 48.63 -141.99 -17.19
CA GLU A 5 48.61 -140.51 -17.22
C GLU A 5 47.25 -139.84 -16.90
N SER A 6 46.41 -140.49 -16.09
CA SER A 6 45.13 -139.93 -15.62
C SER A 6 45.24 -139.24 -14.25
N ARG A 7 46.13 -138.22 -14.13
CA ARG A 7 46.29 -137.46 -12.87
C ARG A 7 47.00 -136.10 -12.99
N ARG A 8 46.41 -135.15 -13.73
CA ARG A 8 46.63 -133.71 -13.47
C ARG A 8 45.29 -133.01 -13.26
N SER A 9 45.03 -132.62 -12.01
CA SER A 9 43.91 -131.75 -11.68
C SER A 9 44.07 -130.43 -12.41
N VAL A 10 42.99 -129.91 -12.99
CA VAL A 10 42.88 -128.45 -13.15
C VAL A 10 42.98 -127.88 -11.75
N ARG A 11 44.03 -127.11 -11.50
CA ARG A 11 44.23 -126.38 -10.25
C ARG A 11 43.82 -124.96 -10.58
N SER A 12 42.77 -124.46 -9.94
CA SER A 12 42.42 -123.04 -10.04
C SER A 12 43.65 -122.21 -9.69
N MET A 13 44.04 -121.32 -10.60
CA MET A 13 45.13 -120.39 -10.33
C MET A 13 44.62 -119.33 -9.36
N ALA A 14 44.73 -119.65 -8.06
CA ALA A 14 44.71 -118.63 -7.03
C ALA A 14 45.70 -117.52 -7.46
N ILE A 15 45.20 -116.28 -7.51
CA ILE A 15 46.03 -115.13 -7.87
C ILE A 15 47.18 -115.09 -6.86
N ASN A 16 48.40 -115.15 -7.37
CA ASN A 16 49.57 -115.43 -6.54
C ASN A 16 49.87 -114.20 -5.65
N GLU A 17 49.42 -114.21 -4.40
CA GLU A 17 49.53 -113.08 -3.45
C GLU A 17 50.97 -112.55 -3.32
N SER A 18 51.97 -113.42 -3.50
CA SER A 18 53.40 -113.11 -3.57
C SER A 18 53.79 -112.08 -4.65
N LEU A 19 52.94 -111.84 -5.64
CA LEU A 19 53.12 -110.85 -6.72
C LEU A 19 52.31 -109.56 -6.52
N LEU A 20 51.44 -109.51 -5.50
CA LEU A 20 50.57 -108.35 -5.22
C LEU A 20 51.12 -107.39 -4.15
N SER A 21 52.26 -107.73 -3.52
CA SER A 21 52.84 -107.03 -2.37
C SER A 21 54.24 -106.44 -2.61
N LEU A 22 54.74 -106.46 -3.85
CA LEU A 22 56.05 -105.93 -4.24
C LEU A 22 55.92 -104.65 -5.07
N GLN A 23 56.71 -103.62 -4.73
CA GLN A 23 56.94 -102.48 -5.63
C GLN A 23 57.80 -102.96 -6.80
N MET A 24 57.16 -103.32 -7.91
CA MET A 24 57.84 -103.60 -9.18
C MET A 24 58.49 -102.32 -9.71
N SER A 25 59.68 -102.43 -10.32
CA SER A 25 60.26 -101.28 -11.03
C SER A 25 59.46 -100.97 -12.30
N SER A 26 59.48 -99.71 -12.76
CA SER A 26 58.75 -99.30 -13.98
C SER A 26 59.12 -100.15 -15.21
N ARG A 27 60.36 -100.66 -15.32
CA ARG A 27 60.76 -101.60 -16.38
C ARG A 27 60.01 -102.93 -16.30
N GLU A 28 59.85 -103.49 -15.11
CA GLU A 28 59.13 -104.73 -14.88
C GLU A 28 57.63 -104.52 -15.08
N ALA A 29 57.07 -103.41 -14.57
CA ALA A 29 55.67 -103.04 -14.78
C ALA A 29 55.34 -102.90 -16.28
N LYS A 30 56.15 -102.16 -17.04
CA LYS A 30 56.02 -101.99 -18.50
C LYS A 30 56.13 -103.32 -19.25
N HIS A 31 57.03 -104.20 -18.84
CA HIS A 31 57.16 -105.54 -19.42
C HIS A 31 55.92 -106.40 -19.14
N THR A 32 55.39 -106.39 -17.92
CA THR A 32 54.15 -107.11 -17.56
C THR A 32 52.93 -106.56 -18.29
N PHE A 33 52.78 -105.24 -18.43
CA PHE A 33 51.71 -104.65 -19.27
C PHE A 33 51.84 -105.08 -20.72
N GLY A 34 53.05 -105.05 -21.30
CA GLY A 34 53.29 -105.53 -22.67
C GLY A 34 52.92 -107.01 -22.86
N GLN A 35 53.25 -107.88 -21.90
CA GLN A 35 52.86 -109.29 -21.94
C GLN A 35 51.33 -109.48 -21.84
N LEU A 36 50.64 -108.73 -20.98
CA LEU A 36 49.18 -108.80 -20.86
C LEU A 36 48.48 -108.26 -22.12
N ALA A 37 48.99 -107.15 -22.69
CA ALA A 37 48.49 -106.58 -23.95
C ALA A 37 48.68 -107.53 -25.13
N GLN A 38 49.83 -108.22 -25.23
CA GLN A 38 50.07 -109.26 -26.23
C GLN A 38 49.12 -110.46 -26.07
N ARG A 39 48.78 -110.86 -24.84
CA ARG A 39 47.78 -111.93 -24.60
C ARG A 39 46.38 -111.52 -25.06
N LEU A 40 45.92 -110.31 -24.72
CA LEU A 40 44.59 -109.83 -25.16
C LEU A 40 44.45 -109.78 -26.68
N ASN A 41 45.53 -109.46 -27.40
CA ASN A 41 45.56 -109.37 -28.86
C ASN A 41 45.85 -110.70 -29.57
N SER A 42 45.87 -111.84 -28.87
CA SER A 42 46.12 -113.15 -29.48
C SER A 42 44.86 -113.75 -30.13
N GLU A 43 45.00 -114.24 -31.37
CA GLU A 43 43.87 -114.82 -32.11
C GLU A 43 43.31 -116.06 -31.40
N GLY A 44 42.01 -116.04 -31.06
CA GLY A 44 41.32 -117.16 -30.45
C GLY A 44 41.40 -117.27 -28.92
N ILE A 45 41.93 -116.26 -28.21
CA ILE A 45 41.89 -116.22 -26.73
C ILE A 45 40.46 -116.37 -26.19
N GLN A 46 40.28 -117.16 -25.13
CA GLN A 46 38.96 -117.38 -24.54
C GLN A 46 38.53 -116.20 -23.65
N VAL A 47 37.20 -116.01 -23.54
CA VAL A 47 36.60 -114.89 -22.80
C VAL A 47 37.05 -114.87 -21.33
N ASP A 48 37.15 -116.03 -20.70
CA ASP A 48 37.59 -116.14 -19.30
C ASP A 48 39.06 -115.70 -19.13
N GLU A 49 39.90 -115.95 -20.13
CA GLU A 49 41.29 -115.46 -20.15
C GLU A 49 41.37 -113.95 -20.46
N GLN A 50 40.48 -113.41 -21.31
CA GLN A 50 40.35 -111.96 -21.51
C GLN A 50 39.95 -111.27 -20.20
N ILE A 51 38.94 -111.82 -19.51
CA ILE A 51 38.46 -111.32 -18.22
C ILE A 51 39.58 -111.38 -17.17
N ALA A 52 40.26 -112.52 -17.02
CA ALA A 52 41.36 -112.68 -16.06
C ALA A 52 42.57 -111.75 -16.35
N ALA A 53 42.88 -111.50 -17.62
CA ALA A 53 43.92 -110.56 -18.01
C ALA A 53 43.52 -109.10 -17.72
N LEU A 54 42.28 -108.71 -18.02
CA LEU A 54 41.74 -107.38 -17.72
C LEU A 54 41.60 -107.12 -16.21
N GLN A 55 41.20 -108.13 -15.42
CA GLN A 55 41.20 -108.08 -13.95
C GLN A 55 42.60 -107.84 -13.39
N GLN A 56 43.64 -108.47 -13.96
CA GLN A 56 45.03 -108.20 -13.59
C GLN A 56 45.47 -106.79 -14.00
N MET A 57 45.12 -106.35 -15.22
CA MET A 57 45.43 -105.00 -15.71
C MET A 57 44.82 -103.91 -14.82
N ILE A 58 43.52 -103.99 -14.48
CA ILE A 58 42.85 -102.96 -13.68
C ILE A 58 43.38 -102.87 -12.25
N VAL A 59 43.63 -104.02 -11.61
CA VAL A 59 44.20 -104.09 -10.28
C VAL A 59 45.66 -103.62 -10.26
N PHE A 60 46.37 -103.68 -11.39
CA PHE A 60 47.76 -103.24 -11.50
C PHE A 60 47.88 -101.74 -11.87
N THR A 61 47.07 -101.20 -12.79
CA THR A 61 47.02 -99.74 -13.04
C THR A 61 46.60 -98.97 -11.80
N SER A 62 45.65 -99.50 -11.02
CA SER A 62 45.17 -98.86 -9.80
C SER A 62 46.12 -98.99 -8.58
N SER A 63 47.37 -99.41 -8.76
CA SER A 63 48.33 -99.65 -7.64
C SER A 63 49.31 -98.50 -7.38
N SER A 64 49.66 -97.71 -8.39
CA SER A 64 50.57 -96.56 -8.28
C SER A 64 50.43 -95.65 -9.51
N MET A 65 50.85 -94.39 -9.40
CA MET A 65 50.85 -93.49 -10.57
C MET A 65 51.90 -93.91 -11.61
N ASP A 66 53.06 -94.42 -11.19
CA ASP A 66 54.12 -94.94 -12.08
C ASP A 66 53.64 -96.11 -12.96
N ASN A 67 52.69 -96.92 -12.46
CA ASN A 67 52.09 -98.00 -13.21
C ASN A 67 51.21 -97.50 -14.36
N ILE A 68 50.62 -96.30 -14.28
CA ILE A 68 49.78 -95.74 -15.35
C ILE A 68 50.66 -95.33 -16.54
N GLN A 69 51.76 -94.61 -16.29
CA GLN A 69 52.75 -94.32 -17.33
C GLN A 69 53.34 -95.61 -17.93
N SER A 70 53.65 -96.59 -17.08
CA SER A 70 54.15 -97.90 -17.52
C SER A 70 53.11 -98.70 -18.33
N ALA A 71 51.82 -98.42 -18.17
CA ALA A 71 50.72 -98.99 -18.96
C ALA A 71 50.56 -98.33 -20.33
N TYR A 72 50.61 -96.98 -20.41
CA TYR A 72 50.70 -96.26 -21.69
C TYR A 72 51.86 -96.80 -22.53
N GLU A 73 53.06 -96.84 -21.94
CA GLU A 73 54.26 -97.33 -22.62
C GLU A 73 54.27 -98.85 -22.89
N GLY A 74 53.32 -99.60 -22.29
CA GLY A 74 53.11 -101.03 -22.52
C GLY A 74 52.15 -101.35 -23.68
N GLY A 75 51.58 -100.34 -24.36
CA GLY A 75 50.60 -100.53 -25.44
C GLY A 75 49.21 -100.92 -24.94
N LEU A 76 48.86 -100.56 -23.70
CA LEU A 76 47.62 -100.99 -23.06
C LEU A 76 46.37 -100.37 -23.70
N ILE A 77 46.45 -99.12 -24.15
CA ILE A 77 45.30 -98.41 -24.74
C ILE A 77 44.96 -99.03 -26.10
N GLU A 78 45.95 -99.31 -26.94
CA GLU A 78 45.78 -99.94 -28.24
C GLU A 78 45.12 -101.32 -28.11
N ALA A 79 45.60 -102.16 -27.17
CA ALA A 79 45.02 -103.47 -26.91
C ALA A 79 43.57 -103.38 -26.38
N ILE A 80 43.30 -102.47 -25.45
CA ILE A 80 41.95 -102.29 -24.88
C ILE A 80 40.98 -101.69 -25.90
N SER A 81 41.40 -100.71 -26.72
CA SER A 81 40.57 -100.15 -27.80
C SER A 81 40.29 -101.16 -28.90
N GLY A 82 41.28 -101.99 -29.27
CA GLY A 82 41.10 -103.11 -30.20
C GLY A 82 40.11 -104.15 -29.67
N LEU A 83 40.22 -104.54 -28.40
CA LEU A 83 39.30 -105.50 -27.77
C LEU A 83 37.88 -104.93 -27.60
N LEU A 84 37.75 -103.70 -27.12
CA LEU A 84 36.46 -103.03 -26.84
C LEU A 84 35.61 -102.81 -28.10
N SER A 85 36.24 -102.62 -29.26
CA SER A 85 35.55 -102.42 -30.54
C SER A 85 34.98 -103.71 -31.15
N HIS A 86 35.47 -104.89 -30.74
CA HIS A 86 35.06 -106.18 -31.32
C HIS A 86 34.33 -107.11 -30.34
N THR A 87 34.65 -107.05 -29.05
CA THR A 87 34.02 -107.93 -28.04
C THR A 87 32.52 -107.65 -27.88
N GLN A 88 31.75 -108.69 -27.55
CA GLN A 88 30.33 -108.56 -27.17
C GLN A 88 30.04 -108.93 -25.71
N ASN A 89 31.00 -109.49 -24.98
CA ASN A 89 30.82 -109.84 -23.57
C ASN A 89 30.68 -108.58 -22.68
N PRO A 90 29.70 -108.51 -21.76
CA PRO A 90 29.45 -107.31 -20.96
C PRO A 90 30.57 -107.04 -19.94
N HIS A 91 31.09 -108.07 -19.28
CA HIS A 91 32.16 -107.98 -18.27
C HIS A 91 33.47 -107.48 -18.90
N VAL A 92 33.83 -107.99 -20.09
CA VAL A 92 34.96 -107.48 -20.88
C VAL A 92 34.76 -105.99 -21.21
N LYS A 93 33.56 -105.59 -21.66
CA LYS A 93 33.25 -104.17 -21.94
C LYS A 93 33.34 -103.28 -20.70
N GLN A 94 32.85 -103.74 -19.54
CA GLN A 94 32.94 -103.03 -18.27
C GLN A 94 34.40 -102.83 -17.85
N LEU A 95 35.19 -103.91 -17.79
CA LEU A 95 36.60 -103.86 -17.40
C LEU A 95 37.41 -102.96 -18.34
N CYS A 96 37.23 -103.08 -19.66
CA CYS A 96 37.85 -102.19 -20.65
C CYS A 96 37.50 -100.71 -20.39
N ARG A 97 36.23 -100.38 -20.14
CA ARG A 97 35.78 -99.01 -19.83
C ARG A 97 36.37 -98.48 -18.53
N ALA A 98 36.41 -99.30 -17.49
CA ALA A 98 36.94 -98.90 -16.19
C ALA A 98 38.46 -98.70 -16.22
N ILE A 99 39.20 -99.54 -16.95
CA ILE A 99 40.65 -99.34 -17.17
C ILE A 99 40.88 -98.04 -17.96
N ILE A 100 40.11 -97.78 -19.03
CA ILE A 100 40.16 -96.50 -19.76
C ILE A 100 39.90 -95.34 -18.78
N MET A 101 38.86 -95.41 -17.96
CA MET A 101 38.50 -94.33 -17.02
C MET A 101 39.62 -94.05 -16.01
N ILE A 102 40.20 -95.09 -15.39
CA ILE A 102 41.35 -94.95 -14.47
C ILE A 102 42.53 -94.27 -15.19
N ILE A 103 42.85 -94.71 -16.41
CA ILE A 103 44.00 -94.19 -17.17
C ILE A 103 43.75 -92.75 -17.64
N SER A 104 42.55 -92.41 -18.13
CA SER A 104 42.21 -91.05 -18.54
C SER A 104 42.24 -90.07 -17.36
N VAL A 105 41.65 -90.45 -16.23
CA VAL A 105 41.52 -89.59 -15.05
C VAL A 105 42.87 -89.39 -14.33
N LEU A 106 43.69 -90.44 -14.22
CA LEU A 106 44.92 -90.41 -13.43
C LEU A 106 46.20 -90.29 -14.28
N GLY A 107 46.09 -90.29 -15.61
CA GLY A 107 47.22 -90.36 -16.55
C GLY A 107 47.59 -89.05 -17.27
N GLY A 108 46.87 -87.95 -17.04
CA GLY A 108 47.17 -86.69 -17.75
C GLY A 108 46.50 -85.40 -17.24
N GLU A 109 45.55 -85.48 -16.30
CA GLU A 109 44.87 -84.31 -15.74
C GLU A 109 45.59 -83.78 -14.49
N LYS A 110 45.38 -82.49 -14.18
CA LYS A 110 45.77 -81.94 -12.86
C LYS A 110 44.75 -82.39 -11.81
N GLU A 111 45.20 -82.63 -10.58
CA GLU A 111 44.34 -83.08 -9.47
C GLU A 111 43.09 -82.20 -9.26
N GLU A 112 43.21 -80.89 -9.49
CA GLU A 112 42.13 -79.90 -9.39
C GLU A 112 41.02 -80.04 -10.46
N GLN A 113 41.19 -80.90 -11.48
CA GLN A 113 40.24 -81.07 -12.60
C GLN A 113 39.55 -82.43 -12.64
N VAL A 114 39.94 -83.37 -11.77
CA VAL A 114 39.40 -84.74 -11.76
C VAL A 114 37.96 -84.79 -11.26
N ASP A 115 37.03 -85.31 -12.08
CA ASP A 115 35.70 -85.69 -11.61
C ASP A 115 35.72 -87.06 -10.91
N TRP A 116 35.99 -87.03 -9.61
CA TRP A 116 35.94 -88.20 -8.73
C TRP A 116 34.58 -88.91 -8.73
N THR A 117 33.48 -88.24 -9.08
CA THR A 117 32.13 -88.83 -9.20
C THR A 117 32.05 -89.79 -10.39
N ILE A 118 32.63 -89.43 -11.54
CA ILE A 118 32.63 -90.25 -12.76
C ILE A 118 33.53 -91.48 -12.60
N LEU A 119 34.70 -91.33 -11.96
CA LEU A 119 35.55 -92.47 -11.62
C LEU A 119 34.85 -93.39 -10.59
N SER A 120 34.21 -92.82 -9.57
CA SER A 120 33.40 -93.56 -8.59
C SER A 120 32.28 -94.36 -9.26
N ALA A 121 31.48 -93.74 -10.13
CA ALA A 121 30.43 -94.42 -10.89
C ALA A 121 30.96 -95.65 -11.64
N SER A 122 32.07 -95.47 -12.35
CA SER A 122 32.69 -96.52 -13.16
C SER A 122 33.14 -97.71 -12.31
N LEU A 123 33.80 -97.45 -11.18
CA LEU A 123 34.30 -98.51 -10.29
C LEU A 123 33.18 -99.20 -9.50
N LEU A 124 32.11 -98.50 -9.16
CA LEU A 124 30.94 -99.12 -8.53
C LEU A 124 30.20 -100.08 -9.46
N THR A 125 30.15 -99.81 -10.78
CA THR A 125 29.60 -100.79 -11.74
C THR A 125 30.39 -102.10 -11.81
N LEU A 126 31.69 -102.10 -11.43
CA LEU A 126 32.45 -103.34 -11.28
C LEU A 126 32.15 -104.03 -9.94
N LEU A 127 32.14 -103.28 -8.84
CA LEU A 127 31.87 -103.82 -7.49
C LEU A 127 30.52 -104.56 -7.44
N PHE A 128 29.52 -104.01 -8.11
CA PHE A 128 28.16 -104.52 -8.21
C PHE A 128 27.92 -105.50 -9.39
N ASP A 129 28.96 -105.88 -10.13
CA ASP A 129 28.81 -106.82 -11.24
C ASP A 129 28.51 -108.26 -10.78
N SER A 130 27.82 -109.03 -11.64
CA SER A 130 27.40 -110.39 -11.34
C SER A 130 28.53 -111.43 -11.43
N ASP A 131 29.66 -111.12 -12.05
CA ASP A 131 30.85 -111.98 -11.96
C ASP A 131 31.65 -111.67 -10.68
N SER A 132 31.92 -112.69 -9.87
CA SER A 132 32.61 -112.52 -8.60
C SER A 132 34.07 -112.07 -8.73
N GLY A 133 34.73 -112.34 -9.86
CA GLY A 133 36.08 -111.85 -10.14
C GLY A 133 36.09 -110.39 -10.59
N VAL A 134 35.10 -109.96 -11.37
CA VAL A 134 34.89 -108.55 -11.71
C VAL A 134 34.57 -107.74 -10.46
N SER A 135 33.71 -108.26 -9.58
CA SER A 135 33.40 -107.66 -8.29
C SER A 135 34.62 -107.58 -7.35
N ASP A 136 35.45 -108.64 -7.30
CA ASP A 136 36.67 -108.63 -6.48
C ASP A 136 37.76 -107.69 -7.04
N ALA A 137 37.90 -107.59 -8.36
CA ALA A 137 38.74 -106.60 -9.01
C ALA A 137 38.23 -105.16 -8.78
N GLY A 138 36.91 -104.95 -8.84
CA GLY A 138 36.25 -103.68 -8.51
C GLY A 138 36.50 -103.26 -7.07
N LYS A 139 36.24 -104.15 -6.10
CA LYS A 139 36.62 -103.97 -4.69
C LYS A 139 38.10 -103.62 -4.54
N THR A 140 38.98 -104.45 -5.09
CA THR A 140 40.44 -104.30 -4.91
C THR A 140 40.92 -102.97 -5.49
N THR A 141 40.35 -102.54 -6.61
CA THR A 141 40.60 -101.24 -7.22
C THR A 141 40.11 -100.09 -6.32
N ILE A 142 38.85 -100.15 -5.84
CA ILE A 142 38.29 -99.15 -4.91
C ILE A 142 39.14 -99.03 -3.65
N LEU A 143 39.44 -100.15 -2.97
CA LEU A 143 40.24 -100.19 -1.74
C LEU A 143 41.72 -99.76 -1.93
N LYS A 144 42.23 -99.74 -3.17
CA LYS A 144 43.52 -99.11 -3.52
C LYS A 144 43.38 -97.62 -3.79
N MET A 145 42.37 -97.21 -4.57
CA MET A 145 42.10 -95.79 -4.88
C MET A 145 41.86 -94.98 -3.59
N MET A 146 41.07 -95.50 -2.64
CA MET A 146 40.84 -94.89 -1.32
C MET A 146 42.12 -94.72 -0.46
N LYS A 147 43.21 -95.42 -0.78
CA LYS A 147 44.52 -95.26 -0.10
C LYS A 147 45.46 -94.31 -0.85
N LEU A 148 45.14 -93.98 -2.10
CA LEU A 148 45.94 -93.13 -2.98
C LEU A 148 45.38 -91.70 -3.04
N LYS A 149 44.05 -91.53 -2.85
CA LYS A 149 43.34 -90.24 -2.83
C LYS A 149 42.16 -90.27 -1.84
N GLU A 150 41.99 -89.17 -1.09
CA GLU A 150 40.93 -88.98 -0.08
C GLU A 150 39.65 -88.42 -0.74
N GLU A 151 39.84 -87.58 -1.76
CA GLU A 151 38.83 -86.95 -2.60
C GLU A 151 37.93 -87.98 -3.33
N PHE A 152 38.51 -89.14 -3.66
CA PHE A 152 37.77 -90.27 -4.22
C PHE A 152 36.65 -90.76 -3.29
N ILE A 153 36.83 -90.67 -1.97
CA ILE A 153 35.81 -91.08 -1.00
C ILE A 153 34.66 -90.07 -0.96
N HIS A 154 34.95 -88.77 -1.12
CA HIS A 154 33.90 -87.76 -1.32
C HIS A 154 33.11 -88.01 -2.62
N GLY A 155 33.76 -88.41 -3.72
CA GLY A 155 33.09 -88.84 -4.95
C GLY A 155 32.12 -90.01 -4.74
N LEU A 156 32.52 -91.01 -3.94
CA LEU A 156 31.69 -92.15 -3.55
C LEU A 156 30.47 -91.72 -2.72
N PHE A 157 30.61 -90.77 -1.78
CA PHE A 157 29.48 -90.23 -1.04
C PHE A 157 28.56 -89.34 -1.90
N GLN A 158 29.12 -88.51 -2.79
CA GLN A 158 28.36 -87.63 -3.68
C GLN A 158 27.48 -88.42 -4.67
N ILE A 159 27.94 -89.58 -5.15
CA ILE A 159 27.11 -90.46 -5.98
C ILE A 159 26.11 -91.30 -5.16
N GLY A 160 26.15 -91.26 -3.82
CA GLY A 160 25.20 -91.98 -2.97
C GLY A 160 25.53 -93.46 -2.76
N ILE A 161 26.81 -93.81 -2.56
CA ILE A 161 27.29 -95.19 -2.31
C ILE A 161 26.44 -95.97 -1.31
N LEU A 162 25.97 -95.34 -0.24
CA LEU A 162 25.20 -96.03 0.80
C LEU A 162 23.87 -96.57 0.26
N ASP A 163 23.15 -95.77 -0.52
CA ASP A 163 21.85 -96.12 -1.10
C ASP A 163 21.99 -97.13 -2.24
N TYR A 164 22.96 -96.93 -3.16
CA TYR A 164 23.21 -97.89 -4.23
C TYR A 164 23.68 -99.25 -3.69
N SER A 165 24.50 -99.26 -2.64
CA SER A 165 24.88 -100.51 -1.96
C SER A 165 23.66 -101.17 -1.32
N ALA A 166 22.76 -100.40 -0.69
CA ALA A 166 21.55 -100.95 -0.10
C ALA A 166 20.66 -101.65 -1.16
N GLU A 167 20.47 -101.00 -2.30
CA GLU A 167 19.63 -101.50 -3.39
C GLU A 167 20.22 -102.76 -4.03
N GLU A 168 21.53 -102.80 -4.28
CA GLU A 168 22.19 -104.01 -4.82
C GLU A 168 22.27 -105.15 -3.79
N LEU A 169 22.56 -104.86 -2.52
CA LEU A 169 22.56 -105.87 -1.44
C LEU A 169 21.17 -106.52 -1.27
N ILE A 170 20.09 -105.74 -1.38
CA ILE A 170 18.72 -106.27 -1.37
C ILE A 170 18.46 -107.13 -2.61
N LYS A 171 18.88 -106.67 -3.80
CA LYS A 171 18.75 -107.39 -5.08
C LYS A 171 19.47 -108.74 -5.08
N ILE A 172 20.72 -108.81 -4.61
CA ILE A 172 21.48 -110.06 -4.49
C ILE A 172 20.80 -111.03 -3.52
N LEU A 173 20.32 -110.54 -2.37
CA LEU A 173 19.68 -111.39 -1.36
C LEU A 173 18.33 -111.96 -1.84
N LEU A 174 17.57 -111.21 -2.63
CA LEU A 174 16.35 -111.72 -3.29
C LEU A 174 16.66 -112.85 -4.30
N VAL A 175 17.77 -112.74 -5.03
CA VAL A 175 18.22 -113.81 -5.95
C VAL A 175 18.69 -115.05 -5.17
N GLN A 176 19.40 -114.89 -4.06
CA GLN A 176 19.87 -116.02 -3.23
C GLN A 176 18.74 -116.89 -2.68
N ILE A 177 17.60 -116.30 -2.30
CA ILE A 177 16.41 -117.03 -1.83
C ILE A 177 15.85 -117.98 -2.92
N SER A 178 16.13 -117.70 -4.20
CA SER A 178 15.61 -118.46 -5.34
C SER A 178 16.47 -119.65 -5.79
N LEU A 179 17.69 -119.83 -5.25
CA LEU A 179 18.65 -120.85 -5.71
C LEU A 179 19.28 -121.62 -4.54
N SER A 180 18.63 -122.72 -4.13
CA SER A 180 19.01 -123.49 -2.93
C SER A 180 19.09 -125.01 -3.12
N ALA A 181 20.07 -125.49 -3.93
CA ALA A 181 20.53 -126.89 -3.86
C ALA A 181 21.96 -127.12 -4.40
N SER A 182 22.77 -127.82 -3.59
CA SER A 182 23.86 -128.73 -4.01
C SER A 182 24.88 -128.26 -5.08
N GLN A 183 25.81 -127.38 -4.71
CA GLN A 183 27.20 -127.39 -5.22
C GLN A 183 28.19 -127.25 -4.06
N LYS A 184 29.47 -127.59 -4.29
CA LYS A 184 30.53 -127.66 -3.25
C LYS A 184 31.44 -126.41 -3.21
N GLU A 185 31.14 -125.40 -4.02
CA GLU A 185 31.91 -124.17 -4.16
C GLU A 185 31.11 -122.99 -3.60
N VAL A 186 31.79 -121.89 -3.24
CA VAL A 186 31.14 -120.71 -2.66
C VAL A 186 30.34 -119.99 -3.75
N PRO A 187 29.02 -119.74 -3.57
CA PRO A 187 28.22 -119.05 -4.57
C PRO A 187 28.77 -117.64 -4.87
N PRO A 188 28.87 -117.22 -6.16
CA PRO A 188 29.36 -115.89 -6.53
C PRO A 188 28.64 -114.75 -5.81
N SER A 189 27.34 -114.90 -5.57
CA SER A 189 26.53 -113.93 -4.82
C SER A 189 26.98 -113.72 -3.37
N GLN A 190 27.58 -114.73 -2.70
CA GLN A 190 28.15 -114.56 -1.36
C GLN A 190 29.45 -113.75 -1.43
N LEU A 191 30.27 -113.98 -2.44
CA LEU A 191 31.51 -113.23 -2.68
C LEU A 191 31.20 -111.75 -2.99
N ILE A 192 30.26 -111.48 -3.90
CA ILE A 192 29.83 -110.11 -4.25
C ILE A 192 29.25 -109.39 -3.03
N THR A 193 28.38 -110.05 -2.24
CA THR A 193 27.85 -109.47 -1.00
C THR A 193 28.97 -109.12 -0.01
N MET A 194 29.95 -110.03 0.17
CA MET A 194 31.11 -109.78 1.03
C MET A 194 31.97 -108.62 0.50
N ASN A 195 32.16 -108.51 -0.81
CA ASN A 195 32.92 -107.45 -1.46
C ASN A 195 32.31 -106.06 -1.19
N ILE A 196 30.98 -105.93 -1.34
CA ILE A 196 30.26 -104.69 -1.05
C ILE A 196 30.39 -104.33 0.43
N LEU A 197 30.22 -105.31 1.33
CA LEU A 197 30.42 -105.09 2.77
C LEU A 197 31.85 -104.70 3.11
N GLU A 198 32.88 -105.24 2.43
CA GLU A 198 34.28 -104.85 2.62
C GLU A 198 34.57 -103.40 2.18
N VAL A 199 33.95 -102.95 1.09
CA VAL A 199 34.04 -101.55 0.65
C VAL A 199 33.31 -100.62 1.64
N LEU A 200 32.07 -100.93 2.03
CA LEU A 200 31.31 -100.12 3.01
C LEU A 200 32.01 -100.03 4.37
N ASP A 201 32.48 -101.17 4.90
CA ASP A 201 33.24 -101.25 6.15
C ASP A 201 34.48 -100.35 6.10
N LYS A 202 35.17 -100.25 4.94
CA LYS A 202 36.33 -99.37 4.82
C LYS A 202 36.00 -97.90 4.51
N ILE A 203 34.88 -97.60 3.87
CA ILE A 203 34.42 -96.22 3.61
C ILE A 203 33.94 -95.54 4.89
N LEU A 204 33.16 -96.23 5.72
CA LEU A 204 32.66 -95.65 6.98
C LEU A 204 33.76 -95.52 8.05
N ASN A 205 34.77 -96.39 8.02
CA ASN A 205 36.00 -96.29 8.84
C ASN A 205 37.12 -95.50 8.10
N ALA A 206 36.75 -94.43 7.39
CA ALA A 206 37.68 -93.43 6.86
C ALA A 206 37.67 -92.22 7.80
N GLU A 207 38.85 -91.76 8.23
CA GLU A 207 38.96 -90.59 9.10
C GLU A 207 38.47 -89.32 8.40
N GLN A 208 38.08 -88.31 9.17
CA GLN A 208 37.60 -86.98 8.73
C GLN A 208 36.24 -86.89 7.99
N ILE A 209 35.67 -87.98 7.46
CA ILE A 209 34.45 -87.90 6.64
C ILE A 209 33.17 -87.91 7.48
N LYS A 210 32.25 -86.99 7.17
CA LYS A 210 30.89 -86.92 7.74
C LYS A 210 29.87 -87.40 6.71
N PHE A 211 28.92 -88.24 7.13
CA PHE A 211 27.88 -88.80 6.28
C PHE A 211 26.49 -88.72 6.92
N PHE A 212 25.44 -88.79 6.10
CA PHE A 212 24.04 -88.83 6.53
C PHE A 212 23.56 -90.28 6.73
N LYS A 213 22.58 -90.48 7.60
CA LYS A 213 21.95 -91.78 7.84
C LYS A 213 21.13 -92.28 6.64
N SER A 214 21.66 -93.27 5.90
CA SER A 214 20.87 -94.00 4.90
C SER A 214 19.96 -95.03 5.58
N ILE A 215 18.67 -94.70 5.69
CA ILE A 215 17.63 -95.60 6.20
C ILE A 215 17.55 -96.87 5.33
N LYS A 216 17.71 -96.74 4.00
CA LYS A 216 17.76 -97.89 3.08
C LYS A 216 18.87 -98.86 3.46
N LEU A 217 20.08 -98.36 3.70
CA LEU A 217 21.23 -99.21 4.02
C LEU A 217 21.09 -99.85 5.40
N ILE A 218 20.59 -99.12 6.39
CA ILE A 218 20.32 -99.68 7.73
C ILE A 218 19.34 -100.88 7.64
N LEU A 219 18.32 -100.81 6.77
CA LEU A 219 17.38 -101.91 6.52
C LEU A 219 18.01 -103.08 5.73
N ALA A 220 18.84 -102.80 4.72
CA ALA A 220 19.56 -103.83 3.97
C ALA A 220 20.54 -104.62 4.88
N LEU A 221 21.26 -103.91 5.74
CA LEU A 221 22.21 -104.49 6.70
C LEU A 221 21.49 -105.25 7.82
N GLU A 222 20.33 -104.78 8.31
CA GLU A 222 19.48 -105.53 9.24
C GLU A 222 19.15 -106.92 8.66
N LYS A 223 18.74 -106.95 7.38
CA LYS A 223 18.36 -108.18 6.72
C LYS A 223 19.56 -109.12 6.53
N ILE A 224 20.74 -108.61 6.15
CA ILE A 224 21.96 -109.43 6.03
C ILE A 224 22.48 -109.92 7.39
N LYS A 225 22.42 -109.10 8.44
CA LYS A 225 22.75 -109.47 9.82
C LYS A 225 21.92 -110.68 10.28
N ASN A 226 20.64 -110.73 9.90
CA ASN A 226 19.73 -111.80 10.30
C ASN A 226 19.78 -113.02 9.35
N GLU A 227 19.82 -112.83 8.03
CA GLU A 227 19.65 -113.88 7.01
C GLU A 227 20.96 -114.33 6.32
N GLY A 228 22.04 -113.55 6.39
CA GLY A 228 23.25 -113.74 5.57
C GLY A 228 23.94 -115.10 5.70
N SER A 229 24.47 -115.64 4.59
CA SER A 229 24.90 -117.05 4.51
C SER A 229 26.14 -117.42 5.34
N THR A 230 26.97 -116.46 5.77
CA THR A 230 28.17 -116.72 6.58
C THR A 230 28.17 -115.91 7.88
N ARG A 231 28.82 -116.45 8.92
CA ARG A 231 28.97 -115.76 10.22
C ARG A 231 29.72 -114.43 10.08
N GLU A 232 30.63 -114.32 9.13
CA GLU A 232 31.40 -113.10 8.93
C GLU A 232 30.62 -112.01 8.19
N MET A 233 29.81 -112.36 7.17
CA MET A 233 28.89 -111.42 6.54
C MET A 233 27.93 -110.81 7.58
N LYS A 234 27.37 -111.64 8.48
CA LYS A 234 26.52 -111.17 9.59
C LYS A 234 27.27 -110.22 10.54
N ARG A 235 28.54 -110.50 10.83
CA ARG A 235 29.41 -109.64 11.66
C ARG A 235 29.67 -108.29 10.99
N LYS A 236 30.16 -108.28 9.74
CA LYS A 236 30.41 -107.02 8.99
C LYS A 236 29.12 -106.22 8.84
N ALA A 237 28.00 -106.85 8.48
CA ALA A 237 26.73 -106.16 8.35
C ALA A 237 26.28 -105.49 9.65
N LYS A 238 26.45 -106.14 10.83
CA LYS A 238 26.21 -105.50 12.13
C LYS A 238 27.15 -104.31 12.35
N ASN A 239 28.47 -104.49 12.21
CA ASN A 239 29.44 -103.42 12.44
C ASN A 239 29.15 -102.16 11.61
N ILE A 240 28.84 -102.32 10.32
CA ILE A 240 28.48 -101.24 9.40
C ILE A 240 27.16 -100.58 9.85
N GLN A 241 26.18 -101.37 10.32
CA GLN A 241 24.91 -100.86 10.82
C GLN A 241 25.06 -100.08 12.13
N ASP A 242 25.93 -100.54 13.04
CA ASP A 242 26.23 -99.83 14.30
C ASP A 242 26.85 -98.46 14.00
N LEU A 243 27.89 -98.41 13.14
CA LEU A 243 28.55 -97.16 12.70
C LEU A 243 27.57 -96.17 12.04
N LEU A 244 26.66 -96.64 11.18
CA LEU A 244 25.63 -95.79 10.58
C LEU A 244 24.69 -95.18 11.63
N ASN A 245 24.42 -95.88 12.73
CA ASN A 245 23.56 -95.41 13.80
C ASN A 245 24.27 -94.44 14.75
N GLU A 246 25.55 -94.65 15.03
CA GLU A 246 26.34 -93.85 15.96
C GLU A 246 26.89 -92.56 15.32
N ASP A 247 27.62 -92.65 14.20
CA ASP A 247 28.33 -91.50 13.60
C ASP A 247 27.52 -90.72 12.54
N GLY A 248 26.44 -91.33 12.03
CA GLY A 248 25.64 -90.74 10.95
C GLY A 248 24.77 -89.56 11.38
N GLN A 249 24.77 -88.49 10.57
CA GLN A 249 23.95 -87.29 10.76
C GLN A 249 22.45 -87.55 10.48
N ALA A 250 21.59 -86.68 11.03
CA ALA A 250 20.13 -86.69 10.85
C ALA A 250 19.73 -86.60 9.36
N ASP A 251 18.52 -87.06 9.02
CA ASP A 251 18.06 -87.08 7.63
C ASP A 251 17.98 -85.66 7.05
N LYS A 252 18.44 -85.49 5.81
CA LYS A 252 18.42 -84.21 5.10
C LYS A 252 17.01 -83.58 5.07
N THR A 253 15.97 -84.41 4.99
CA THR A 253 14.57 -83.96 4.99
C THR A 253 14.12 -83.31 6.31
N GLU A 254 14.78 -83.61 7.43
CA GLU A 254 14.46 -83.02 8.74
C GLU A 254 14.95 -81.55 8.81
N ILE A 255 16.11 -81.27 8.23
CA ILE A 255 16.71 -79.93 8.15
C ILE A 255 15.89 -79.01 7.22
N ASP A 256 15.45 -79.52 6.08
CA ASP A 256 14.64 -78.75 5.11
C ASP A 256 13.27 -78.34 5.70
N LEU A 257 12.69 -79.16 6.59
CA LEU A 257 11.44 -78.88 7.29
C LEU A 257 11.58 -77.77 8.35
N GLU A 258 12.67 -77.76 9.12
CA GLU A 258 12.95 -76.74 10.13
C GLU A 258 13.07 -75.35 9.48
N ASN A 259 13.82 -75.25 8.37
CA ASN A 259 13.98 -74.03 7.58
C ASN A 259 12.63 -73.50 7.05
N ALA A 260 11.77 -74.38 6.55
CA ALA A 260 10.44 -74.00 6.06
C ALA A 260 9.54 -73.46 7.19
N ASN A 261 9.60 -74.06 8.39
CA ASN A 261 8.86 -73.59 9.56
C ASN A 261 9.32 -72.21 10.03
N GLN A 262 10.63 -71.93 10.03
CA GLN A 262 11.16 -70.60 10.37
C GLN A 262 10.59 -69.53 9.42
N HIS A 263 10.66 -69.76 8.11
CA HIS A 263 10.20 -68.78 7.13
C HIS A 263 8.68 -68.50 7.23
N ILE A 264 7.88 -69.50 7.60
CA ILE A 264 6.45 -69.32 7.88
C ILE A 264 6.21 -68.40 9.09
N GLN A 265 7.08 -68.38 10.10
CA GLN A 265 6.96 -67.44 11.23
C GLN A 265 7.33 -66.01 10.84
N GLU A 266 8.39 -65.84 10.04
CA GLU A 266 8.80 -64.54 9.49
C GLU A 266 7.66 -63.89 8.68
N LEU A 267 7.03 -64.67 7.79
CA LEU A 267 5.88 -64.23 7.00
C LEU A 267 4.66 -63.89 7.86
N LYS A 268 4.40 -64.61 8.96
CA LYS A 268 3.32 -64.26 9.91
C LYS A 268 3.58 -62.92 10.60
N GLN A 269 4.82 -62.67 11.04
CA GLN A 269 5.19 -61.41 11.69
C GLN A 269 5.11 -60.21 10.73
N GLN A 270 5.49 -60.40 9.47
CA GLN A 270 5.30 -59.39 8.42
C GLN A 270 3.81 -59.10 8.18
N ASN A 271 2.96 -60.13 8.05
CA ASN A 271 1.52 -59.94 7.87
C ASN A 271 0.87 -59.20 9.06
N GLN A 272 1.23 -59.53 10.31
CA GLN A 272 0.78 -58.78 11.49
C GLN A 272 1.19 -57.30 11.42
N THR A 273 2.40 -57.02 10.97
CA THR A 273 2.91 -55.65 10.79
C THR A 273 2.12 -54.88 9.73
N PHE A 274 1.82 -55.51 8.59
CA PHE A 274 0.98 -54.91 7.55
C PHE A 274 -0.47 -54.70 8.00
N THR A 275 -1.06 -55.62 8.79
CA THR A 275 -2.41 -55.45 9.36
C THR A 275 -2.48 -54.19 10.24
N ALA A 276 -1.53 -54.00 11.16
CA ALA A 276 -1.48 -52.81 12.01
C ALA A 276 -1.28 -51.51 11.21
N GLN A 277 -0.51 -51.54 10.12
CA GLN A 277 -0.35 -50.38 9.22
C GLN A 277 -1.64 -50.05 8.47
N ILE A 278 -2.40 -51.06 8.03
CA ILE A 278 -3.72 -50.85 7.38
C ILE A 278 -4.70 -50.23 8.37
N GLU A 279 -4.79 -50.74 9.61
CA GLU A 279 -5.65 -50.17 10.65
C GLU A 279 -5.31 -48.70 10.96
N GLN A 280 -4.02 -48.34 10.99
CA GLN A 280 -3.58 -46.96 11.18
C GLN A 280 -3.94 -46.06 9.98
N ILE A 281 -3.86 -46.59 8.75
CA ILE A 281 -4.25 -45.88 7.52
C ILE A 281 -5.77 -45.65 7.51
N ASP A 282 -6.58 -46.64 7.86
CA ASP A 282 -8.05 -46.51 7.92
C ASP A 282 -8.51 -45.48 8.96
N GLN A 283 -7.87 -45.44 10.14
CA GLN A 283 -8.11 -44.39 11.14
C GLN A 283 -7.75 -42.99 10.61
N SER A 284 -6.67 -42.89 9.82
CA SER A 284 -6.24 -41.64 9.19
C SER A 284 -7.21 -41.19 8.09
N ILE A 285 -7.67 -42.11 7.24
CA ILE A 285 -8.68 -41.88 6.18
C ILE A 285 -10.00 -41.41 6.80
N LYS A 286 -10.46 -42.05 7.88
CA LYS A 286 -11.66 -41.63 8.61
C LYS A 286 -11.53 -40.20 9.13
N THR A 287 -10.42 -39.88 9.80
CA THR A 287 -10.15 -38.53 10.35
C THR A 287 -10.15 -37.46 9.24
N LEU A 288 -9.48 -37.74 8.12
CA LEU A 288 -9.45 -36.84 6.95
C LEU A 288 -10.83 -36.68 6.28
N THR A 289 -11.68 -37.72 6.33
CA THR A 289 -13.05 -37.67 5.82
C THR A 289 -13.95 -36.78 6.69
N GLU A 290 -13.80 -36.87 8.01
CA GLU A 290 -14.51 -36.00 8.97
C GLU A 290 -14.06 -34.54 8.86
N GLU A 291 -12.75 -34.30 8.73
CA GLU A 291 -12.20 -32.96 8.43
C GLU A 291 -12.74 -32.39 7.11
N LYS A 292 -12.83 -33.22 6.06
CA LYS A 292 -13.36 -32.78 4.77
C LYS A 292 -14.82 -32.34 4.90
N ALA A 293 -15.67 -33.15 5.54
CA ALA A 293 -17.07 -32.82 5.75
C ALA A 293 -17.27 -31.49 6.50
N GLN A 294 -16.44 -31.20 7.51
CA GLN A 294 -16.45 -29.91 8.22
C GLN A 294 -16.03 -28.74 7.32
N LYS A 295 -15.03 -28.93 6.44
CA LYS A 295 -14.57 -27.93 5.47
C LYS A 295 -15.62 -27.65 4.40
N ASP A 296 -16.28 -28.69 3.89
CA ASP A 296 -17.37 -28.57 2.91
C ASP A 296 -18.56 -27.78 3.51
N GLN A 297 -19.00 -28.11 4.74
CA GLN A 297 -20.02 -27.32 5.47
C GLN A 297 -19.61 -25.85 5.69
N ARG A 298 -18.32 -25.60 5.97
CA ARG A 298 -17.82 -24.24 6.15
C ARG A 298 -17.81 -23.45 4.84
N ILE A 299 -17.58 -24.10 3.70
CA ILE A 299 -17.68 -23.50 2.37
C ILE A 299 -19.14 -23.11 2.09
N GLU A 300 -20.12 -24.01 2.30
CA GLU A 300 -21.54 -23.69 2.09
C GLU A 300 -22.01 -22.47 2.90
N ALA A 301 -21.61 -22.40 4.18
CA ALA A 301 -21.93 -21.27 5.05
C ALA A 301 -21.32 -19.94 4.55
N LEU A 302 -20.07 -19.97 4.05
CA LEU A 302 -19.40 -18.79 3.50
C LEU A 302 -20.00 -18.37 2.15
N THR A 303 -20.36 -19.31 1.28
CA THR A 303 -21.08 -19.03 0.02
C THR A 303 -22.42 -18.33 0.31
N HIS A 304 -23.18 -18.80 1.29
CA HIS A 304 -24.44 -18.14 1.67
C HIS A 304 -24.21 -16.71 2.23
N GLU A 305 -23.15 -16.50 3.02
CA GLU A 305 -22.78 -15.17 3.53
C GLU A 305 -22.36 -14.22 2.40
N ILE A 306 -21.66 -14.71 1.37
CA ILE A 306 -21.28 -13.95 0.17
C ILE A 306 -22.53 -13.54 -0.62
N THR A 307 -23.44 -14.46 -0.92
CA THR A 307 -24.68 -14.13 -1.65
C THR A 307 -25.56 -13.12 -0.91
N GLN A 308 -25.62 -13.18 0.43
CA GLN A 308 -26.30 -12.12 1.21
C GLN A 308 -25.61 -10.76 1.10
N LYS A 309 -24.27 -10.70 1.01
CA LYS A 309 -23.53 -9.44 0.84
C LYS A 309 -23.70 -8.86 -0.56
N GLU A 310 -23.69 -9.70 -1.59
CA GLU A 310 -23.95 -9.31 -2.99
C GLU A 310 -25.35 -8.68 -3.13
N GLN A 311 -26.39 -9.32 -2.59
CA GLN A 311 -27.76 -8.77 -2.59
C GLN A 311 -27.84 -7.41 -1.88
N ARG A 312 -27.14 -7.24 -0.75
CA ARG A 312 -27.08 -5.95 -0.04
C ARG A 312 -26.33 -4.89 -0.84
N ALA A 313 -25.28 -5.26 -1.58
CA ALA A 313 -24.54 -4.35 -2.45
C ALA A 313 -25.43 -3.84 -3.59
N THR A 314 -26.14 -4.72 -4.30
CA THR A 314 -27.06 -4.31 -5.39
C THR A 314 -28.19 -3.39 -4.88
N ILE A 315 -28.71 -3.62 -3.67
CA ILE A 315 -29.70 -2.72 -3.04
C ILE A 315 -29.07 -1.36 -2.73
N ALA A 316 -27.84 -1.31 -2.23
CA ALA A 316 -27.13 -0.06 -1.95
C ALA A 316 -26.80 0.72 -3.24
N GLU A 317 -26.37 0.05 -4.31
CA GLU A 317 -26.16 0.65 -5.63
C GLU A 317 -27.43 1.30 -6.18
N GLY A 318 -28.57 0.61 -6.06
CA GLY A 318 -29.88 1.17 -6.43
C GLY A 318 -30.24 2.43 -5.63
N GLN A 319 -29.97 2.45 -4.32
CA GLN A 319 -30.17 3.64 -3.49
C GLN A 319 -29.22 4.79 -3.87
N ILE A 320 -27.95 4.50 -4.15
CA ILE A 320 -26.96 5.49 -4.62
C ILE A 320 -27.41 6.11 -5.94
N GLN A 321 -27.91 5.31 -6.90
CA GLN A 321 -28.40 5.80 -8.18
C GLN A 321 -29.63 6.73 -8.04
N ILE A 322 -30.54 6.42 -7.12
CA ILE A 322 -31.68 7.28 -6.77
C ILE A 322 -31.20 8.60 -6.16
N LEU A 323 -30.26 8.56 -5.21
CA LEU A 323 -29.71 9.75 -4.56
C LEU A 323 -28.92 10.64 -5.53
N ALA A 324 -28.14 10.04 -6.44
CA ALA A 324 -27.45 10.76 -7.51
C ALA A 324 -28.45 11.52 -8.41
N THR A 325 -29.51 10.84 -8.83
CA THR A 325 -30.59 11.44 -9.64
C THR A 325 -31.28 12.60 -8.91
N GLN A 326 -31.58 12.43 -7.61
CA GLN A 326 -32.17 13.50 -6.79
C GLN A 326 -31.22 14.70 -6.62
N ASN A 327 -29.91 14.48 -6.50
CA ASN A 327 -28.95 15.56 -6.41
C ASN A 327 -28.85 16.33 -7.73
N THR A 328 -28.80 15.65 -8.89
CA THR A 328 -28.84 16.32 -10.20
C THR A 328 -30.11 17.19 -10.38
N GLN A 329 -31.27 16.73 -9.91
CA GLN A 329 -32.51 17.53 -9.91
C GLN A 329 -32.44 18.77 -8.97
N LYS A 330 -31.79 18.63 -7.81
CA LYS A 330 -31.54 19.77 -6.89
C LYS A 330 -30.57 20.77 -7.50
N ASP A 331 -29.49 20.31 -8.15
CA ASP A 331 -28.50 21.18 -8.80
C ASP A 331 -29.13 21.97 -9.96
N GLN A 332 -29.98 21.33 -10.77
CA GLN A 332 -30.80 22.01 -11.79
C GLN A 332 -31.70 23.09 -11.17
N SER A 333 -32.36 22.78 -10.05
CA SER A 333 -33.22 23.72 -9.31
C SER A 333 -32.43 24.90 -8.72
N ILE A 334 -31.23 24.64 -8.17
CA ILE A 334 -30.32 25.65 -7.63
C ILE A 334 -29.82 26.58 -8.74
N ASN A 335 -29.51 26.04 -9.91
CA ASN A 335 -29.08 26.82 -11.08
C ASN A 335 -30.22 27.73 -11.62
N GLN A 336 -31.47 27.25 -11.65
CA GLN A 336 -32.62 28.09 -11.97
C GLN A 336 -32.80 29.22 -10.93
N LEU A 337 -32.85 28.88 -9.64
CA LEU A 337 -33.04 29.87 -8.56
C LEU A 337 -31.90 30.91 -8.52
N THR A 338 -30.67 30.50 -8.85
CA THR A 338 -29.52 31.42 -9.00
C THR A 338 -29.70 32.36 -10.18
N THR A 339 -30.22 31.87 -11.31
CA THR A 339 -30.54 32.68 -12.49
C THR A 339 -31.63 33.71 -12.18
N GLU A 340 -32.73 33.29 -11.55
CA GLU A 340 -33.80 34.18 -11.10
C GLU A 340 -33.32 35.22 -10.08
N LYS A 341 -32.46 34.83 -9.13
CA LYS A 341 -31.85 35.74 -8.15
C LYS A 341 -31.05 36.83 -8.87
N ASN A 342 -30.23 36.46 -9.85
CA ASN A 342 -29.39 37.41 -10.60
C ASN A 342 -30.24 38.38 -11.42
N GLN A 343 -31.32 37.93 -12.05
CA GLN A 343 -32.29 38.80 -12.74
C GLN A 343 -32.99 39.76 -11.78
N LYS A 344 -33.42 39.26 -10.61
CA LYS A 344 -34.06 40.09 -9.56
C LYS A 344 -33.07 41.12 -9.00
N GLN A 345 -31.79 40.79 -8.84
CA GLN A 345 -30.75 41.73 -8.43
C GLN A 345 -30.56 42.85 -9.48
N GLN A 346 -30.40 42.52 -10.76
CA GLN A 346 -30.28 43.51 -11.84
C GLN A 346 -31.47 44.51 -11.87
N ARG A 347 -32.69 44.04 -11.58
CA ARG A 347 -33.87 44.92 -11.48
C ARG A 347 -33.87 45.79 -10.21
N ILE A 348 -33.34 45.29 -9.09
CA ILE A 348 -33.11 46.10 -7.87
C ILE A 348 -32.08 47.19 -8.13
N ASP A 349 -30.97 46.87 -8.80
CA ASP A 349 -29.90 47.82 -9.12
C ASP A 349 -30.44 48.94 -10.04
N GLN A 350 -31.22 48.57 -11.07
CA GLN A 350 -31.89 49.52 -11.96
C GLN A 350 -32.90 50.42 -11.22
N LEU A 351 -33.76 49.85 -10.38
CA LEU A 351 -34.73 50.63 -9.58
C LEU A 351 -34.05 51.56 -8.58
N THR A 352 -32.89 51.16 -8.05
CA THR A 352 -32.06 52.00 -7.17
C THR A 352 -31.53 53.20 -7.95
N GLN A 353 -30.98 52.99 -9.15
CA GLN A 353 -30.51 54.07 -10.04
C GLN A 353 -31.65 55.02 -10.43
N GLU A 354 -32.82 54.49 -10.80
CA GLU A 354 -34.01 55.31 -11.09
C GLU A 354 -34.42 56.17 -9.88
N ASN A 355 -34.32 55.65 -8.66
CA ASN A 355 -34.70 56.38 -7.44
C ASN A 355 -33.69 57.47 -7.10
N THR A 356 -32.38 57.21 -7.18
CA THR A 356 -31.36 58.27 -7.00
C THR A 356 -31.53 59.41 -8.01
N GLN A 357 -31.91 59.11 -9.26
CA GLN A 357 -32.25 60.16 -10.24
C GLN A 357 -33.51 60.95 -9.85
N LYS A 358 -34.54 60.30 -9.30
CA LYS A 358 -35.75 60.97 -8.80
C LYS A 358 -35.43 61.87 -7.60
N GLU A 359 -34.58 61.43 -6.67
CA GLU A 359 -34.12 62.21 -5.52
C GLU A 359 -33.32 63.46 -5.93
N GLN A 360 -32.38 63.33 -6.87
CA GLN A 360 -31.64 64.48 -7.43
C GLN A 360 -32.57 65.52 -8.10
N ARG A 361 -33.61 65.06 -8.80
CA ARG A 361 -34.65 65.93 -9.36
C ARG A 361 -35.50 66.61 -8.29
N ILE A 362 -35.84 65.91 -7.21
CA ILE A 362 -36.56 66.49 -6.06
C ILE A 362 -35.71 67.59 -5.39
N LEU A 363 -34.43 67.34 -5.12
CA LEU A 363 -33.51 68.33 -4.56
C LEU A 363 -33.38 69.58 -5.45
N THR A 364 -33.33 69.38 -6.78
CA THR A 364 -33.29 70.48 -7.75
C THR A 364 -34.56 71.34 -7.70
N VAL A 365 -35.74 70.70 -7.67
CA VAL A 365 -37.04 71.41 -7.56
C VAL A 365 -37.20 72.08 -6.19
N GLN A 366 -36.68 71.50 -5.10
CA GLN A 366 -36.65 72.13 -3.79
C GLN A 366 -35.81 73.41 -3.78
N GLY A 367 -34.62 73.40 -4.39
CA GLY A 367 -33.78 74.59 -4.54
C GLY A 367 -34.43 75.69 -5.41
N GLN A 368 -35.11 75.29 -6.48
CA GLN A 368 -35.92 76.22 -7.30
C GLN A 368 -37.07 76.83 -6.48
N ASN A 369 -37.81 76.03 -5.72
CA ASN A 369 -38.91 76.50 -4.87
C ASN A 369 -38.43 77.43 -3.75
N GLN A 370 -37.28 77.16 -3.13
CA GLN A 370 -36.63 78.09 -2.19
C GLN A 370 -36.26 79.42 -2.86
N THR A 371 -35.74 79.37 -4.08
CA THR A 371 -35.41 80.57 -4.87
C THR A 371 -36.66 81.39 -5.20
N PHE A 372 -37.75 80.73 -5.62
CA PHE A 372 -39.03 81.41 -5.87
C PHE A 372 -39.65 81.98 -4.59
N ALA A 373 -39.57 81.28 -3.46
CA ALA A 373 -40.04 81.79 -2.17
C ALA A 373 -39.29 83.06 -1.73
N ALA A 374 -37.96 83.10 -1.94
CA ALA A 374 -37.15 84.29 -1.69
C ALA A 374 -37.53 85.47 -2.62
N GLN A 375 -37.78 85.20 -3.91
CA GLN A 375 -38.25 86.21 -4.86
C GLN A 375 -39.66 86.74 -4.54
N ILE A 376 -40.55 85.87 -4.05
CA ILE A 376 -41.88 86.28 -3.57
C ILE A 376 -41.73 87.19 -2.35
N GLY A 377 -40.93 86.81 -1.34
CA GLY A 377 -40.67 87.64 -0.16
C GLY A 377 -40.08 89.02 -0.50
N GLN A 378 -39.17 89.11 -1.47
CA GLN A 378 -38.66 90.39 -1.98
C GLN A 378 -39.76 91.23 -2.65
N LYS A 379 -40.65 90.61 -3.43
CA LYS A 379 -41.78 91.31 -4.06
C LYS A 379 -42.82 91.75 -3.04
N ASP A 380 -43.10 90.96 -2.00
CA ASP A 380 -44.01 91.36 -0.93
C ASP A 380 -43.46 92.53 -0.11
N GLN A 381 -42.15 92.57 0.15
CA GLN A 381 -41.48 93.75 0.71
C GLN A 381 -41.66 94.99 -0.20
N GLN A 382 -41.36 94.86 -1.49
CA GLN A 382 -41.53 95.96 -2.46
C GLN A 382 -43.00 96.43 -2.55
N ILE A 383 -43.96 95.50 -2.56
CA ILE A 383 -45.40 95.79 -2.57
C ILE A 383 -45.81 96.54 -1.29
N ASN A 384 -45.24 96.20 -0.13
CA ASN A 384 -45.56 96.89 1.13
C ASN A 384 -44.99 98.31 1.16
N SER A 385 -43.74 98.53 0.73
CA SER A 385 -43.19 99.89 0.57
C SER A 385 -44.00 100.74 -0.43
N LEU A 386 -44.47 100.14 -1.52
CA LEU A 386 -45.35 100.82 -2.48
C LEU A 386 -46.75 101.13 -1.91
N LYS A 387 -47.29 100.30 -1.01
CA LYS A 387 -48.53 100.61 -0.26
C LYS A 387 -48.33 101.77 0.71
N GLU A 388 -47.19 101.81 1.41
CA GLU A 388 -46.83 102.91 2.33
C GLU A 388 -46.66 104.23 1.57
N GLU A 389 -45.91 104.22 0.47
CA GLU A 389 -45.75 105.37 -0.44
C GLU A 389 -47.10 105.83 -1.01
N LYS A 390 -47.98 104.89 -1.39
CA LYS A 390 -49.34 105.22 -1.84
C LYS A 390 -50.17 105.84 -0.72
N ALA A 391 -50.18 105.27 0.48
CA ALA A 391 -50.94 105.82 1.61
C ALA A 391 -50.47 107.23 1.98
N GLN A 392 -49.16 107.48 1.92
CA GLN A 392 -48.58 108.80 2.14
C GLN A 392 -49.00 109.79 1.04
N ARG A 393 -49.02 109.38 -0.23
CA ARG A 393 -49.57 110.19 -1.34
C ARG A 393 -51.07 110.46 -1.21
N ASP A 394 -51.86 109.45 -0.87
CA ASP A 394 -53.31 109.58 -0.67
C ASP A 394 -53.60 110.58 0.49
N GLN A 395 -52.81 110.53 1.56
CA GLN A 395 -52.85 111.51 2.65
C GLN A 395 -52.47 112.93 2.17
N THR A 396 -51.40 113.08 1.38
CA THR A 396 -51.02 114.39 0.79
C THR A 396 -52.13 114.95 -0.10
N ILE A 397 -52.75 114.12 -0.94
CA ILE A 397 -53.87 114.50 -1.80
C ILE A 397 -55.08 114.94 -0.96
N ALA A 398 -55.38 114.24 0.15
CA ALA A 398 -56.46 114.62 1.06
C ALA A 398 -56.21 115.99 1.74
N THR A 399 -54.97 116.29 2.13
CA THR A 399 -54.58 117.60 2.67
C THR A 399 -54.73 118.71 1.62
N LEU A 400 -54.13 118.55 0.44
CA LEU A 400 -54.24 119.49 -0.68
C LEU A 400 -55.70 119.73 -1.12
N THR A 401 -56.53 118.68 -1.03
CA THR A 401 -57.97 118.79 -1.31
C THR A 401 -58.68 119.64 -0.26
N ARG A 402 -58.42 119.45 1.04
CA ARG A 402 -58.95 120.33 2.10
C ARG A 402 -58.52 121.78 1.92
N GLU A 403 -57.24 122.02 1.67
CA GLU A 403 -56.70 123.36 1.45
C GLU A 403 -57.39 124.05 0.27
N LYS A 404 -57.54 123.35 -0.87
CA LYS A 404 -58.26 123.86 -2.04
C LYS A 404 -59.75 124.10 -1.77
N THR A 405 -60.42 123.24 -1.01
CA THR A 405 -61.82 123.47 -0.60
C THR A 405 -61.94 124.68 0.33
N GLN A 406 -60.99 124.89 1.24
CA GLN A 406 -60.95 126.05 2.14
C GLN A 406 -60.69 127.36 1.38
N ASP A 407 -59.71 127.37 0.47
CA ASP A 407 -59.41 128.49 -0.43
C ASP A 407 -60.61 128.85 -1.31
N ASN A 408 -61.26 127.86 -1.94
CA ASN A 408 -62.53 128.06 -2.65
C ASN A 408 -63.62 128.64 -1.74
N THR A 409 -63.76 128.15 -0.50
CA THR A 409 -64.75 128.67 0.46
C THR A 409 -64.47 130.12 0.85
N GLN A 410 -63.20 130.49 1.03
CA GLN A 410 -62.79 131.87 1.31
C GLN A 410 -63.06 132.79 0.10
N LYS A 411 -62.85 132.30 -1.13
CA LYS A 411 -63.20 133.00 -2.38
C LYS A 411 -64.71 133.20 -2.51
N GLU A 412 -65.50 132.16 -2.23
CA GLU A 412 -66.98 132.21 -2.19
C GLU A 412 -67.47 133.26 -1.19
N GLN A 413 -66.91 133.27 0.03
CA GLN A 413 -67.21 134.29 1.05
C GLN A 413 -66.82 135.70 0.59
N ARG A 414 -65.66 135.87 -0.06
CA ARG A 414 -65.20 137.17 -0.56
C ARG A 414 -66.05 137.69 -1.73
N ILE A 415 -66.49 136.81 -2.63
CA ILE A 415 -67.45 137.14 -3.70
C ILE A 415 -68.77 137.62 -3.10
N ASN A 416 -69.28 136.93 -2.07
CA ASN A 416 -70.52 137.34 -1.40
C ASN A 416 -70.40 138.70 -0.66
N GLN A 417 -69.26 139.00 -0.05
CA GLN A 417 -68.98 140.35 0.48
C GLN A 417 -68.99 141.42 -0.62
N LEU A 418 -68.26 141.19 -1.71
CA LEU A 418 -68.17 142.14 -2.84
C LEU A 418 -69.55 142.38 -3.48
N ASN A 419 -70.40 141.35 -3.58
CA ASN A 419 -71.77 141.48 -4.07
C ASN A 419 -72.64 142.36 -3.16
N GLN A 420 -72.44 142.31 -1.83
CA GLN A 420 -73.12 143.22 -0.89
C GLN A 420 -72.63 144.66 -1.02
N GLU A 421 -71.32 144.90 -1.15
CA GLU A 421 -70.76 146.23 -1.42
C GLU A 421 -71.31 146.81 -2.73
N VAL A 422 -71.38 146.01 -3.81
CA VAL A 422 -71.95 146.42 -5.10
C VAL A 422 -73.45 146.75 -5.00
N GLN A 423 -74.24 146.03 -4.19
CA GLN A 423 -75.64 146.42 -3.94
C GLN A 423 -75.76 147.76 -3.20
N GLN A 424 -74.95 148.00 -2.16
CA GLN A 424 -74.96 149.28 -1.44
C GLN A 424 -74.54 150.46 -2.33
N LEU A 425 -73.54 150.25 -3.20
CA LEU A 425 -73.11 151.26 -4.18
C LEU A 425 -74.21 151.55 -5.22
N ARG A 426 -74.94 150.54 -5.69
CA ARG A 426 -76.10 150.74 -6.57
C ARG A 426 -77.21 151.56 -5.90
N GLN A 427 -77.55 151.26 -4.65
CA GLN A 427 -78.56 152.05 -3.90
C GLN A 427 -78.12 153.52 -3.74
N ARG A 428 -76.84 153.78 -3.48
CA ARG A 428 -76.28 155.14 -3.44
C ARG A 428 -76.38 155.84 -4.80
N ALA A 429 -76.10 155.15 -5.89
CA ALA A 429 -76.23 155.72 -7.24
C ALA A 429 -77.67 156.13 -7.57
N THR A 430 -78.66 155.27 -7.30
CA THR A 430 -80.08 155.59 -7.52
C THR A 430 -80.54 156.79 -6.67
N SER A 431 -80.03 156.93 -5.44
CA SER A 431 -80.29 158.10 -4.59
C SER A 431 -79.68 159.39 -5.17
N ALA A 432 -78.51 159.31 -5.80
CA ALA A 432 -77.87 160.44 -6.47
C ALA A 432 -78.63 160.88 -7.74
N GLU A 433 -79.18 159.96 -8.53
CA GLU A 433 -80.03 160.28 -9.69
C GLU A 433 -81.31 161.05 -9.29
N GLY A 434 -81.88 160.73 -8.12
CA GLY A 434 -82.99 161.51 -7.52
C GLY A 434 -82.61 162.95 -7.16
N GLN A 435 -81.35 163.20 -6.77
CA GLN A 435 -80.84 164.55 -6.51
C GLN A 435 -80.57 165.31 -7.83
N VAL A 436 -79.95 164.66 -8.82
CA VAL A 436 -79.67 165.25 -10.14
C VAL A 436 -80.97 165.68 -10.84
N THR A 437 -81.98 164.82 -10.88
CA THR A 437 -83.29 165.14 -11.47
C THR A 437 -84.05 166.25 -10.75
N THR A 438 -83.72 166.51 -9.48
CA THR A 438 -84.25 167.66 -8.73
C THR A 438 -83.53 168.96 -9.09
N LEU A 439 -82.20 168.95 -9.10
CA LEU A 439 -81.36 170.11 -9.46
C LEU A 439 -81.58 170.55 -10.93
N THR A 440 -81.82 169.62 -11.85
CA THR A 440 -82.15 169.95 -13.25
C THR A 440 -83.45 170.75 -13.38
N ARG A 441 -84.43 170.51 -12.49
CA ARG A 441 -85.70 171.25 -12.47
C ARG A 441 -85.51 172.70 -11.97
N GLU A 442 -84.68 172.89 -10.94
CA GLU A 442 -84.33 174.23 -10.46
C GLU A 442 -83.58 175.07 -11.50
N LYS A 443 -82.75 174.43 -12.34
CA LYS A 443 -81.99 175.13 -13.38
C LYS A 443 -82.94 175.80 -14.38
N LEU A 444 -83.88 175.06 -14.97
CA LEU A 444 -84.83 175.60 -15.95
C LEU A 444 -85.64 176.80 -15.42
N GLN A 445 -85.96 176.80 -14.12
CA GLN A 445 -86.72 177.87 -13.49
C GLN A 445 -85.88 179.16 -13.29
N LYS A 446 -84.56 179.05 -13.19
CA LYS A 446 -83.62 180.19 -13.06
C LYS A 446 -83.28 180.78 -14.43
N ASP A 447 -83.09 179.95 -15.45
CA ASP A 447 -82.78 180.40 -16.82
C ASP A 447 -83.89 181.33 -17.39
N LEU A 448 -85.16 181.11 -17.02
CA LEU A 448 -86.31 181.93 -17.46
C LEU A 448 -86.34 183.36 -16.87
N ILE A 449 -85.70 183.57 -15.71
CA ILE A 449 -85.67 184.87 -15.00
C ILE A 449 -84.56 185.78 -15.56
N ILE A 450 -83.47 185.18 -16.03
CA ILE A 450 -82.31 185.90 -16.59
C ILE A 450 -82.73 186.70 -17.82
N THR A 451 -83.59 186.14 -18.69
CA THR A 451 -84.05 186.79 -19.92
C THR A 451 -84.81 188.10 -19.67
N THR A 452 -85.49 188.25 -18.53
CA THR A 452 -86.21 189.48 -18.17
C THR A 452 -85.24 190.58 -17.72
N LEU A 453 -84.25 190.24 -16.90
CA LEU A 453 -83.30 191.21 -16.31
C LEU A 453 -82.31 191.80 -17.33
N THR A 454 -82.01 191.09 -18.43
CA THR A 454 -81.14 191.60 -19.51
C THR A 454 -81.65 192.90 -20.12
N ASN A 455 -82.97 193.15 -20.15
CA ASN A 455 -83.55 194.36 -20.76
C ASN A 455 -83.50 195.59 -19.84
N GLU A 456 -83.31 195.43 -18.52
CA GLU A 456 -83.28 196.57 -17.59
C GLU A 456 -81.87 197.13 -17.36
N ASN A 457 -80.82 196.33 -17.54
CA ASN A 457 -79.47 196.70 -17.13
C ASN A 457 -78.79 197.74 -18.05
N ASN A 458 -79.24 197.87 -19.31
CA ASN A 458 -78.77 198.86 -20.31
C ASN A 458 -79.05 200.34 -19.94
N LYS A 459 -79.42 200.63 -18.69
CA LYS A 459 -79.63 201.98 -18.15
C LYS A 459 -78.73 202.34 -16.95
N LYS A 460 -77.72 201.51 -16.62
CA LYS A 460 -76.87 201.70 -15.43
C LYS A 460 -75.37 201.92 -15.67
N ASP A 461 -74.93 202.04 -16.93
CA ASP A 461 -73.52 202.26 -17.34
C ASP A 461 -72.95 203.67 -17.04
N GLN A 462 -73.29 204.28 -15.91
CA GLN A 462 -72.89 205.66 -15.58
C GLN A 462 -72.57 205.90 -14.09
N SER A 463 -71.94 204.95 -13.39
CA SER A 463 -71.36 205.23 -12.06
C SER A 463 -70.23 204.30 -11.58
N ILE A 464 -69.11 204.96 -11.21
CA ILE A 464 -68.21 204.64 -10.09
C ILE A 464 -67.24 203.45 -10.25
N THR A 465 -66.07 203.78 -10.78
CA THR A 465 -64.78 203.13 -10.49
C THR A 465 -64.26 203.55 -9.11
N ASN A 466 -63.77 202.65 -8.23
CA ASN A 466 -62.74 202.92 -7.18
C ASN A 466 -62.40 201.69 -6.27
N LEU A 467 -61.23 201.75 -5.60
CA LEU A 467 -60.68 200.91 -4.48
C LEU A 467 -59.84 199.64 -4.80
N GLN A 468 -58.79 199.38 -3.97
CA GLN A 468 -57.68 198.41 -4.17
C GLN A 468 -56.93 198.02 -2.84
N ARG A 469 -56.20 196.87 -2.80
CA ARG A 469 -54.87 196.56 -2.13
C ARG A 469 -54.74 195.66 -0.82
N ASP A 470 -53.69 194.78 -0.78
CA ASP A 470 -52.79 194.29 0.34
C ASP A 470 -52.67 192.80 0.91
N LYS A 471 -51.39 192.32 1.21
CA LYS A 471 -50.83 191.36 2.27
C LYS A 471 -50.24 189.89 1.98
N LYS A 472 -49.32 189.30 2.85
CA LYS A 472 -48.38 188.07 2.63
C LYS A 472 -47.62 187.39 3.89
N GLN A 473 -47.01 186.12 3.83
CA GLN A 473 -45.92 185.34 4.65
C GLN A 473 -46.30 184.04 5.54
N ALA A 474 -45.52 183.03 6.13
CA ALA A 474 -44.07 182.59 6.46
C ALA A 474 -43.78 181.00 6.79
N GLU A 475 -42.59 180.53 7.34
CA GLU A 475 -41.92 179.11 7.39
C GLU A 475 -41.29 178.57 8.80
N ASP A 476 -40.47 177.49 9.21
CA ASP A 476 -39.63 176.24 8.79
C ASP A 476 -39.00 175.26 9.98
N GLN A 477 -38.32 174.06 9.75
CA GLN A 477 -37.24 173.18 10.53
C GLN A 477 -37.50 172.02 11.63
N VAL A 478 -36.69 170.99 12.17
CA VAL A 478 -35.35 170.18 12.05
C VAL A 478 -35.17 168.83 13.00
N THR A 479 -34.04 168.00 13.08
CA THR A 479 -33.90 166.50 13.55
C THR A 479 -32.55 165.91 14.27
N GLU A 480 -32.49 164.65 14.89
CA GLU A 480 -31.37 163.52 14.90
C GLU A 480 -30.75 162.78 16.23
N LYS A 481 -30.25 161.47 16.20
CA LYS A 481 -29.20 160.63 17.03
C LYS A 481 -29.60 159.30 17.87
N GLN A 482 -28.79 158.26 18.37
CA GLN A 482 -27.49 157.49 18.10
C GLN A 482 -26.90 156.38 19.18
N LYS A 483 -26.57 155.07 18.85
CA LYS A 483 -25.46 154.04 19.33
C LYS A 483 -25.38 152.94 20.53
N GLN A 484 -24.61 151.81 20.29
CA GLN A 484 -23.60 150.96 21.13
C GLN A 484 -23.73 149.41 21.62
N ILE A 485 -22.64 148.69 22.09
CA ILE A 485 -22.26 147.19 21.90
C ILE A 485 -21.25 146.42 22.94
N ASN A 486 -21.19 145.03 23.01
CA ASN A 486 -20.17 143.96 23.52
C ASN A 486 -20.07 143.44 25.04
N THR A 487 -19.40 142.34 25.60
CA THR A 487 -18.28 141.31 25.30
C THR A 487 -18.30 139.90 26.12
N ALA A 488 -17.23 139.03 26.27
CA ALA A 488 -17.20 137.59 26.83
C ALA A 488 -15.85 136.96 27.46
N ASN A 489 -15.82 135.74 28.13
CA ASN A 489 -14.69 134.68 28.29
C ASN A 489 -14.73 133.50 29.40
N ASN A 490 -14.26 132.26 29.04
CA ASN A 490 -13.41 131.12 29.65
C ASN A 490 -13.41 130.62 31.18
N GLU A 491 -12.88 129.47 31.74
CA GLU A 491 -12.43 128.03 31.43
C GLU A 491 -11.89 127.20 32.71
N LYS A 492 -11.88 125.81 32.79
CA LYS A 492 -10.99 124.91 33.68
C LYS A 492 -10.99 123.34 33.43
N ASN A 493 -9.92 122.59 33.85
CA ASN A 493 -9.49 121.17 33.52
C ASN A 493 -9.86 120.04 34.55
N ALA A 494 -9.53 118.70 34.47
CA ALA A 494 -8.44 117.84 33.89
C ALA A 494 -8.88 116.35 33.63
N GLN A 495 -8.38 115.47 32.73
CA GLN A 495 -7.03 114.91 32.33
C GLN A 495 -6.53 113.69 33.17
N GLU A 496 -5.89 112.59 32.69
CA GLU A 496 -5.39 112.15 31.35
C GLU A 496 -4.93 110.64 31.28
N LYS A 497 -4.54 110.14 30.06
CA LYS A 497 -3.65 108.99 29.67
C LYS A 497 -4.27 107.58 29.39
N SER A 498 -3.88 106.80 28.36
CA SER A 498 -2.91 107.00 27.23
C SER A 498 -3.17 106.06 26.02
N ALA A 499 -2.73 106.47 24.81
CA ALA A 499 -2.67 105.85 23.45
C ALA A 499 -2.70 104.29 23.31
N ASN A 500 -3.32 103.66 22.29
CA ASN A 500 -3.17 103.72 20.80
C ASN A 500 -1.80 103.15 20.29
N GLU A 501 -1.66 102.38 19.19
CA GLU A 501 -2.59 102.03 18.09
C GLU A 501 -2.18 100.76 17.27
N ASN A 502 -3.12 100.19 16.49
CA ASN A 502 -2.98 99.43 15.22
C ASN A 502 -2.23 98.07 15.05
N GLN A 503 -3.05 97.01 14.85
CA GLN A 503 -3.17 96.23 13.60
C GLN A 503 -2.11 95.16 13.16
N LYS A 504 -2.59 93.90 13.03
CA LYS A 504 -2.19 92.80 12.09
C LYS A 504 -1.01 91.84 12.41
N LYS A 505 -1.33 90.70 13.05
CA LYS A 505 -1.10 89.29 12.60
C LYS A 505 -1.78 88.34 13.62
N MET A 506 -2.57 87.33 13.28
CA MET A 506 -2.42 86.23 12.30
C MET A 506 -1.53 85.06 12.78
N ASN A 507 -1.59 84.73 14.08
CA ASN A 507 -1.38 83.38 14.62
C ASN A 507 -1.93 83.29 16.05
N ASP A 508 -2.08 82.06 16.55
CA ASP A 508 -2.22 81.68 17.96
C ASP A 508 -3.34 82.30 18.81
N LEU A 509 -4.59 81.88 18.56
CA LEU A 509 -5.50 81.50 19.67
C LEU A 509 -6.69 80.59 19.26
N LEU A 510 -6.46 79.66 18.32
CA LEU A 510 -7.30 78.46 18.20
C LEU A 510 -6.96 77.52 19.37
N LYS A 511 -7.63 77.73 20.52
CA LYS A 511 -7.41 76.90 21.73
C LYS A 511 -8.70 76.76 22.53
N GLN A 512 -9.04 75.51 22.83
CA GLN A 512 -10.28 75.07 23.50
C GLN A 512 -11.52 75.23 22.58
N MET A 513 -12.43 74.26 22.43
CA MET A 513 -12.61 72.99 23.16
C MET A 513 -12.85 71.81 22.20
N VAL A 514 -12.11 70.71 22.42
CA VAL A 514 -12.56 69.34 22.11
C VAL A 514 -12.55 68.58 23.44
N LYS A 515 -13.53 67.70 23.65
CA LYS A 515 -13.58 66.76 24.77
C LYS A 515 -13.97 65.38 24.25
N GLU A 516 -13.62 64.38 25.06
CA GLU A 516 -13.88 62.96 24.87
C GLU A 516 -13.09 62.29 23.73
N LYS A 517 -12.46 61.13 23.89
CA LYS A 517 -11.67 60.49 24.97
C LYS A 517 -11.35 59.08 24.46
N ASP A 518 -10.08 58.72 24.49
CA ASP A 518 -9.59 57.40 24.88
C ASP A 518 -10.11 56.15 24.16
N LYS A 519 -9.77 55.98 22.87
CA LYS A 519 -9.62 54.62 22.28
C LYS A 519 -8.60 54.50 21.15
N GLU A 520 -7.65 55.42 21.07
CA GLU A 520 -6.97 55.76 19.81
C GLU A 520 -5.45 55.47 19.83
N LYS A 521 -5.05 54.19 19.71
CA LYS A 521 -3.69 53.78 19.29
C LYS A 521 -3.61 52.54 18.39
N LEU A 522 -4.67 51.74 18.28
CA LEU A 522 -4.78 50.62 17.32
C LEU A 522 -5.64 50.97 16.09
N SER A 523 -6.47 52.01 16.17
CA SER A 523 -7.35 52.47 15.08
C SER A 523 -6.65 53.37 14.04
N GLN A 524 -5.41 53.78 14.28
CA GLN A 524 -4.65 54.67 13.39
C GLN A 524 -3.86 53.93 12.30
N ILE A 525 -3.75 52.60 12.38
CA ILE A 525 -3.15 51.80 11.29
C ILE A 525 -4.20 51.65 10.17
N PRO A 526 -3.92 52.10 8.94
CA PRO A 526 -4.92 52.17 7.87
C PRO A 526 -5.09 50.81 7.17
N TRP A 527 -5.44 49.77 7.93
CA TRP A 527 -5.53 48.38 7.45
C TRP A 527 -6.37 48.21 6.17
N ILE A 528 -7.44 49.01 6.01
CA ILE A 528 -8.31 48.99 4.83
C ILE A 528 -7.60 49.55 3.59
N GLU A 529 -6.82 50.62 3.73
CA GLU A 529 -6.04 51.20 2.61
C GLU A 529 -4.83 50.32 2.28
N MET A 530 -4.15 49.76 3.29
CA MET A 530 -3.11 48.74 3.07
C MET A 530 -3.65 47.52 2.32
N CYS A 531 -4.89 47.09 2.61
CA CYS A 531 -5.54 46.01 1.89
C CYS A 531 -5.89 46.36 0.44
N LYS A 532 -6.34 47.60 0.18
CA LYS A 532 -6.61 48.11 -1.18
C LYS A 532 -5.34 48.20 -2.02
N ASP A 533 -4.28 48.83 -1.48
CA ASP A 533 -2.97 48.94 -2.13
C ASP A 533 -2.42 47.55 -2.46
N LEU A 534 -2.48 46.61 -1.49
CA LEU A 534 -1.99 45.25 -1.68
C LEU A 534 -2.79 44.47 -2.74
N ASN A 535 -4.11 44.68 -2.80
CA ASN A 535 -5.00 44.04 -3.77
C ASN A 535 -5.02 44.73 -5.15
N ASN A 536 -4.23 45.79 -5.36
CA ASN A 536 -4.20 46.49 -6.63
C ASN A 536 -3.65 45.59 -7.74
N ILE A 537 -4.38 45.52 -8.86
CA ILE A 537 -4.13 44.51 -9.90
C ILE A 537 -2.95 44.95 -10.77
N ILE A 538 -1.97 44.06 -10.93
CA ILE A 538 -0.91 44.21 -11.94
C ILE A 538 -1.52 43.99 -13.33
N THR A 539 -2.14 45.02 -13.90
CA THR A 539 -2.74 44.99 -15.24
C THR A 539 -1.65 44.95 -16.31
N TYR A 540 -1.67 43.94 -17.17
CA TYR A 540 -0.66 43.73 -18.21
C TYR A 540 -0.75 44.72 -19.39
N SER A 541 -0.19 45.92 -19.23
CA SER A 541 0.32 46.71 -20.37
C SER A 541 1.29 47.80 -19.91
N TRP A 542 2.45 47.89 -20.57
CA TRP A 542 3.52 48.90 -20.39
C TRP A 542 4.25 48.88 -19.03
N GLN A 543 5.57 49.08 -19.06
CA GLN A 543 6.46 48.72 -17.94
C GLN A 543 6.44 49.72 -16.77
N ASP A 544 6.13 51.00 -17.02
CA ASP A 544 6.34 52.12 -16.09
C ASP A 544 5.41 52.13 -14.85
N GLY A 545 4.44 51.22 -14.76
CA GLY A 545 3.58 51.05 -13.58
C GLY A 545 3.91 49.84 -12.71
N ARG A 546 4.34 48.71 -13.31
CA ARG A 546 4.41 47.39 -12.66
C ARG A 546 5.35 47.36 -11.46
N GLU A 547 6.54 47.93 -11.63
CA GLU A 547 7.59 47.92 -10.60
C GLU A 547 7.21 48.78 -9.39
N LYS A 548 6.55 49.93 -9.61
CA LYS A 548 6.06 50.83 -8.56
C LYS A 548 4.93 50.19 -7.74
N ILE A 549 4.01 49.47 -8.40
CA ILE A 549 2.94 48.72 -7.72
C ILE A 549 3.53 47.57 -6.90
N LEU A 550 4.45 46.79 -7.48
CA LEU A 550 5.09 45.67 -6.78
C LEU A 550 5.94 46.16 -5.58
N GLN A 551 6.68 47.26 -5.74
CA GLN A 551 7.43 47.86 -4.64
C GLN A 551 6.50 48.32 -3.51
N ARG A 552 5.35 48.93 -3.86
CA ARG A 552 4.33 49.32 -2.87
C ARG A 552 3.72 48.12 -2.14
N GLN A 553 3.54 47.00 -2.83
CA GLN A 553 3.08 45.74 -2.22
C GLN A 553 4.15 45.15 -1.27
N ILE A 554 5.44 45.27 -1.62
CA ILE A 554 6.58 44.88 -0.78
C ILE A 554 6.64 45.76 0.48
N GLU A 555 6.60 47.09 0.36
CA GLU A 555 6.58 48.04 1.50
C GLU A 555 5.50 47.68 2.54
N ILE A 556 4.30 47.34 2.05
CA ILE A 556 3.17 46.95 2.90
C ILE A 556 3.44 45.63 3.62
N CYS A 557 4.07 44.67 2.94
CA CYS A 557 4.49 43.41 3.54
C CYS A 557 5.61 43.60 4.57
N GLU A 558 6.58 44.48 4.31
CA GLU A 558 7.66 44.86 5.23
C GLU A 558 7.09 45.48 6.52
N LEU A 559 6.15 46.43 6.40
CA LEU A 559 5.43 47.00 7.56
C LEU A 559 4.67 45.92 8.36
N ILE A 560 4.03 44.96 7.69
CA ILE A 560 3.35 43.82 8.34
C ILE A 560 4.35 42.90 9.05
N ILE A 561 5.53 42.68 8.46
CA ILE A 561 6.61 41.92 9.06
C ILE A 561 7.10 42.60 10.34
N GLU A 562 7.45 43.88 10.28
CA GLU A 562 7.94 44.66 11.43
C GLU A 562 6.93 44.65 12.59
N MET A 563 5.64 44.88 12.31
CA MET A 563 4.58 44.85 13.33
C MET A 563 4.45 43.48 14.01
N PHE A 564 4.62 42.38 13.28
CA PHE A 564 4.34 41.02 13.79
C PHE A 564 5.59 40.16 14.11
N VAL A 565 6.78 40.77 14.15
CA VAL A 565 7.89 40.26 14.98
C VAL A 565 7.44 40.15 16.46
N GLY A 566 6.55 41.05 16.90
CA GLY A 566 5.92 41.05 18.22
C GLY A 566 4.73 40.10 18.36
N LYS A 567 4.37 39.79 19.63
CA LYS A 567 3.17 39.02 20.01
C LYS A 567 1.93 39.90 20.15
N ASP A 568 1.59 40.66 19.11
CA ASP A 568 0.31 41.38 19.03
C ASP A 568 -0.76 40.51 18.35
N ASP A 569 -1.62 39.91 19.16
CA ASP A 569 -2.77 39.12 18.70
C ASP A 569 -3.90 40.00 18.12
N GLU A 570 -4.07 41.24 18.60
CA GLU A 570 -5.19 42.11 18.19
C GLU A 570 -4.90 42.83 16.87
N GLY A 571 -3.65 43.28 16.65
CA GLY A 571 -3.19 43.75 15.35
C GLY A 571 -3.32 42.66 14.28
N ARG A 572 -2.96 41.39 14.59
CA ARG A 572 -3.16 40.24 13.69
C ARG A 572 -4.64 40.04 13.36
N ARG A 573 -5.50 40.07 14.37
CA ARG A 573 -6.97 40.00 14.21
C ARG A 573 -7.50 41.12 13.31
N CYS A 574 -7.03 42.35 13.48
CA CYS A 574 -7.38 43.50 12.64
C CYS A 574 -6.91 43.32 11.19
N CYS A 575 -5.65 42.94 10.98
CA CYS A 575 -5.06 42.65 9.68
C CYS A 575 -5.84 41.56 8.90
N ILE A 576 -6.21 40.46 9.58
CA ILE A 576 -7.02 39.38 9.01
C ILE A 576 -8.45 39.87 8.68
N LYS A 577 -9.11 40.56 9.61
CA LYS A 577 -10.48 41.10 9.39
C LYS A 577 -10.55 42.16 8.31
N ALA A 578 -9.48 42.94 8.10
CA ALA A 578 -9.36 43.91 7.01
C ALA A 578 -9.18 43.25 5.63
N GLY A 579 -8.91 41.95 5.57
CA GLY A 579 -8.80 41.17 4.34
C GLY A 579 -7.37 40.95 3.83
N ILE A 580 -6.35 41.55 4.45
CA ILE A 580 -4.94 41.48 4.00
C ILE A 580 -4.47 40.02 3.87
N ALA A 581 -4.77 39.19 4.87
CA ALA A 581 -4.45 37.75 4.84
C ALA A 581 -5.10 37.04 3.63
N LYS A 582 -6.32 37.43 3.24
CA LYS A 582 -7.03 36.88 2.07
C LYS A 582 -6.41 37.35 0.75
N VAL A 583 -5.93 38.59 0.69
CA VAL A 583 -5.22 39.13 -0.48
C VAL A 583 -3.89 38.41 -0.68
N LEU A 584 -3.11 38.19 0.38
CA LEU A 584 -1.86 37.40 0.33
C LEU A 584 -2.11 35.97 -0.17
N LEU A 585 -3.14 35.28 0.34
CA LEU A 585 -3.53 33.96 -0.16
C LEU A 585 -3.92 33.98 -1.64
N ASN A 586 -4.67 35.00 -2.09
CA ASN A 586 -5.06 35.17 -3.48
C ASN A 586 -3.86 35.45 -4.41
N ILE A 587 -2.84 36.18 -3.92
CA ILE A 587 -1.54 36.35 -4.58
C ILE A 587 -0.85 35.00 -4.74
N PHE A 588 -0.69 34.22 -3.67
CA PHE A 588 -0.02 32.91 -3.73
C PHE A 588 -0.75 31.90 -4.62
N GLU A 589 -2.08 31.99 -4.70
CA GLU A 589 -2.89 31.09 -5.52
C GLU A 589 -2.84 31.41 -7.03
N ASN A 590 -2.78 32.69 -7.41
CA ASN A 590 -3.04 33.11 -8.80
C ASN A 590 -1.88 33.83 -9.50
N TRP A 591 -0.85 34.30 -8.79
CA TRP A 591 0.31 34.92 -9.43
C TRP A 591 1.28 33.88 -9.99
N LYS A 592 2.10 34.32 -10.95
CA LYS A 592 3.29 33.55 -11.30
C LYS A 592 4.24 33.49 -10.11
N LEU A 593 4.85 32.32 -9.89
CA LEU A 593 5.81 32.10 -8.80
C LEU A 593 6.95 33.14 -8.82
N GLU A 594 7.47 33.50 -9.99
CA GLU A 594 8.55 34.49 -10.17
C GLU A 594 8.22 35.91 -9.66
N ASP A 595 6.93 36.26 -9.57
CA ASP A 595 6.47 37.57 -9.08
C ASP A 595 6.27 37.60 -7.55
N ILE A 596 6.07 36.44 -6.90
CA ILE A 596 5.87 36.32 -5.45
C ILE A 596 7.20 36.56 -4.73
N LYS A 597 7.35 37.75 -4.11
CA LYS A 597 8.55 38.08 -3.32
C LYS A 597 8.44 37.56 -1.89
N HIS A 598 9.59 37.39 -1.23
CA HIS A 598 9.73 36.71 0.05
C HIS A 598 8.91 37.39 1.15
N GLU A 599 8.77 38.70 1.05
CA GLU A 599 8.12 39.58 2.01
C GLU A 599 6.61 39.27 2.07
N HIS A 600 5.98 38.92 0.94
CA HIS A 600 4.58 38.49 0.90
C HIS A 600 4.38 37.19 1.72
N ALA A 601 5.22 36.18 1.48
CA ALA A 601 5.18 34.90 2.19
C ALA A 601 5.49 35.08 3.68
N ARG A 602 6.49 35.90 3.99
CA ARG A 602 6.97 36.18 5.35
C ARG A 602 5.95 36.95 6.18
N ALA A 603 5.27 37.93 5.59
CA ALA A 603 4.16 38.63 6.21
C ALA A 603 3.02 37.68 6.61
N PHE A 604 2.63 36.76 5.72
CA PHE A 604 1.60 35.76 6.03
C PHE A 604 2.05 34.74 7.10
N SER A 605 3.30 34.27 6.99
CA SER A 605 3.92 33.35 7.97
C SER A 605 3.94 33.95 9.37
N LEU A 606 4.28 35.23 9.50
CA LEU A 606 4.23 35.95 10.78
C LEU A 606 2.81 36.12 11.30
N LEU A 607 1.79 36.37 10.46
CA LEU A 607 0.38 36.36 10.91
C LEU A 607 0.01 35.00 11.54
N ALA A 608 0.35 33.90 10.87
CA ALA A 608 0.07 32.54 11.30
C ALA A 608 0.85 32.12 12.57
N TYR A 609 2.09 32.61 12.75
CA TYR A 609 2.98 32.25 13.86
C TYR A 609 2.56 32.89 15.20
N ASN A 610 1.50 32.34 15.81
CA ASN A 610 0.96 32.72 17.12
C ASN A 610 0.56 31.45 17.92
N ASN A 611 0.10 31.63 19.17
CA ASN A 611 -0.47 30.55 20.00
C ASN A 611 -2.00 30.64 20.16
N ASN A 612 -2.65 31.54 19.43
CA ASN A 612 -4.05 31.87 19.58
C ASN A 612 -4.92 31.04 18.63
N ASN A 613 -5.67 30.08 19.19
CA ASN A 613 -6.53 29.18 18.40
C ASN A 613 -7.62 29.94 17.62
N GLU A 614 -8.09 31.09 18.12
CA GLU A 614 -9.11 31.90 17.42
C GLU A 614 -8.52 32.55 16.15
N ILE A 615 -7.29 33.08 16.22
CA ILE A 615 -6.59 33.63 15.05
C ILE A 615 -6.32 32.52 14.02
N LYS A 616 -5.98 31.31 14.47
CA LYS A 616 -5.79 30.13 13.61
C LYS A 616 -7.10 29.67 12.95
N GLN A 617 -8.22 29.73 13.66
CA GLN A 617 -9.55 29.49 13.09
C GLN A 617 -9.91 30.57 12.05
N LEU A 618 -9.65 31.85 12.33
CA LEU A 618 -9.88 32.94 11.38
C LEU A 618 -9.06 32.77 10.10
N LEU A 619 -7.79 32.36 10.20
CA LEU A 619 -6.95 32.03 9.05
C LEU A 619 -7.43 30.79 8.29
N PHE A 620 -7.82 29.72 8.98
CA PHE A 620 -8.39 28.52 8.36
C PHE A 620 -9.67 28.82 7.57
N ASN A 621 -10.54 29.69 8.10
CA ASN A 621 -11.78 30.11 7.44
C ASN A 621 -11.56 30.89 6.12
N LEU A 622 -10.32 31.24 5.76
CA LEU A 622 -9.97 31.83 4.46
C LEU A 622 -9.64 30.78 3.37
N ASN A 623 -9.78 29.48 3.65
CA ASN A 623 -9.34 28.36 2.79
C ASN A 623 -7.84 28.43 2.41
N PRO A 624 -6.92 28.60 3.38
CA PRO A 624 -5.54 29.06 3.13
C PRO A 624 -4.65 28.03 2.42
N PHE A 625 -4.99 26.75 2.49
CA PHE A 625 -4.07 25.69 2.03
C PHE A 625 -3.77 25.76 0.53
N LYS A 626 -4.72 26.13 -0.34
CA LYS A 626 -4.48 26.14 -1.80
C LYS A 626 -3.39 27.14 -2.20
N GLY A 627 -3.47 28.38 -1.72
CA GLY A 627 -2.41 29.38 -1.93
C GLY A 627 -1.08 28.99 -1.26
N LEU A 628 -1.11 28.49 -0.02
CA LEU A 628 0.13 28.12 0.69
C LEU A 628 0.86 26.93 0.05
N LEU A 629 0.14 25.94 -0.50
CA LEU A 629 0.73 24.80 -1.20
C LEU A 629 1.43 25.21 -2.50
N ASN A 630 1.02 26.29 -3.17
CA ASN A 630 1.73 26.80 -4.34
C ASN A 630 3.15 27.28 -4.01
N LEU A 631 3.37 27.83 -2.80
CA LEU A 631 4.68 28.33 -2.36
C LEU A 631 5.75 27.23 -2.29
N HIS A 632 5.35 25.96 -2.12
CA HIS A 632 6.26 24.80 -2.15
C HIS A 632 6.90 24.55 -3.53
N ASN A 633 6.38 25.18 -4.59
CA ASN A 633 6.92 25.13 -5.95
C ASN A 633 7.84 26.32 -6.27
N HIS A 634 7.96 27.30 -5.37
CA HIS A 634 8.82 28.47 -5.56
C HIS A 634 10.32 28.09 -5.48
N GLN A 635 11.21 28.82 -6.18
CA GLN A 635 12.64 28.48 -6.25
C GLN A 635 13.45 28.92 -5.01
N ASN A 636 13.06 30.02 -4.35
CA ASN A 636 13.66 30.48 -3.09
C ASN A 636 13.14 29.62 -1.91
N SER A 637 14.05 28.98 -1.18
CA SER A 637 13.77 28.12 -0.02
C SER A 637 13.10 28.83 1.15
N ASN A 638 13.26 30.14 1.30
CA ASN A 638 12.64 30.89 2.41
C ASN A 638 11.14 30.99 2.20
N ILE A 639 10.69 31.25 0.96
CA ILE A 639 9.27 31.22 0.57
C ILE A 639 8.67 29.82 0.74
N GLN A 640 9.43 28.77 0.42
CA GLN A 640 9.01 27.38 0.70
C GLN A 640 8.83 27.14 2.21
N SER A 641 9.78 27.61 3.04
CA SER A 641 9.76 27.47 4.50
C SER A 641 8.61 28.23 5.14
N ASP A 642 8.40 29.50 4.79
CA ASP A 642 7.25 30.29 5.24
C ASP A 642 5.92 29.66 4.78
N GLY A 643 5.86 29.05 3.59
CA GLY A 643 4.70 28.30 3.10
C GLY A 643 4.36 27.08 3.96
N ILE A 644 5.30 26.17 4.20
CA ILE A 644 5.04 24.98 5.04
C ILE A 644 4.84 25.34 6.51
N THR A 645 5.56 26.34 7.02
CA THR A 645 5.41 26.87 8.39
C THR A 645 4.03 27.50 8.60
N SER A 646 3.49 28.21 7.60
CA SER A 646 2.13 28.75 7.64
C SER A 646 1.08 27.63 7.74
N ILE A 647 1.24 26.54 6.97
CA ILE A 647 0.34 25.37 7.03
C ILE A 647 0.43 24.72 8.41
N PHE A 648 1.65 24.48 8.93
CA PHE A 648 1.88 23.93 10.27
C PHE A 648 1.22 24.78 11.36
N ASN A 649 1.34 26.10 11.28
CA ASN A 649 0.80 27.02 12.29
C ASN A 649 -0.73 27.10 12.25
N ILE A 650 -1.35 26.94 11.08
CA ILE A 650 -2.81 26.96 10.93
C ILE A 650 -3.43 25.63 11.39
N GLN A 651 -2.87 24.47 11.02
CA GLN A 651 -3.37 23.16 11.52
C GLN A 651 -3.38 23.08 13.05
N LYS A 652 -2.49 23.81 13.75
CA LYS A 652 -2.46 23.87 15.22
C LYS A 652 -3.78 24.35 15.84
N GLY A 653 -4.59 25.14 15.12
CA GLY A 653 -5.94 25.46 15.57
C GLY A 653 -6.84 24.22 15.69
N GLY A 654 -6.79 23.33 14.69
CA GLY A 654 -7.55 22.08 14.65
C GLY A 654 -6.98 20.97 15.55
N LEU A 655 -5.65 20.85 15.64
CA LEU A 655 -5.00 19.95 16.60
C LEU A 655 -5.43 20.23 18.05
N ASN A 656 -5.54 21.51 18.40
CA ASN A 656 -5.82 21.97 19.75
C ASN A 656 -7.32 22.02 20.10
N SER A 657 -8.23 21.80 19.13
CA SER A 657 -9.69 21.83 19.34
C SER A 657 -10.34 20.46 19.50
N THR A 658 -9.53 19.38 19.47
CA THR A 658 -9.97 17.98 19.54
C THR A 658 -9.06 17.17 20.45
N SER A 659 -9.57 16.17 21.17
CA SER A 659 -8.78 15.26 22.01
C SER A 659 -7.79 14.43 21.17
N ASP A 660 -6.74 13.88 21.80
CA ASP A 660 -5.66 13.18 21.07
C ASP A 660 -6.18 12.01 20.20
N SER A 661 -7.23 11.32 20.66
CA SER A 661 -7.89 10.18 19.99
C SER A 661 -8.89 10.56 18.88
N GLU A 662 -9.19 11.84 18.68
CA GLU A 662 -10.09 12.31 17.61
C GLU A 662 -9.32 12.68 16.34
N VAL A 663 -9.94 12.43 15.18
CA VAL A 663 -9.35 12.76 13.87
C VAL A 663 -9.15 14.28 13.69
N HIS A 664 -8.10 14.68 12.99
CA HIS A 664 -7.79 16.10 12.78
C HIS A 664 -8.94 16.82 12.03
N PRO A 665 -9.58 17.85 12.61
CA PRO A 665 -10.83 18.42 12.07
C PRO A 665 -10.66 19.16 10.73
N TYR A 666 -9.42 19.54 10.37
CA TYR A 666 -9.12 20.14 9.06
C TYR A 666 -8.58 19.12 8.03
N PHE A 667 -8.54 17.81 8.33
CA PHE A 667 -7.95 16.81 7.44
C PHE A 667 -8.65 16.78 6.07
N ASP A 668 -9.97 16.65 6.05
CA ASP A 668 -10.70 16.47 4.79
C ASP A 668 -10.64 17.75 3.92
N THR A 669 -10.47 18.92 4.53
CA THR A 669 -10.25 20.21 3.82
C THR A 669 -8.92 20.26 3.08
N ILE A 670 -7.84 19.66 3.62
CA ILE A 670 -6.54 19.61 2.91
C ILE A 670 -6.44 18.39 1.98
N ALA A 671 -7.05 17.26 2.34
CA ALA A 671 -7.08 16.06 1.51
C ALA A 671 -7.90 16.26 0.22
N SER A 672 -9.05 16.93 0.29
CA SER A 672 -9.93 17.19 -0.88
C SER A 672 -9.30 18.06 -1.97
N ILE A 673 -8.18 18.74 -1.70
CA ILE A 673 -7.39 19.50 -2.69
C ILE A 673 -6.06 18.81 -3.07
N GLY A 674 -5.86 17.54 -2.69
CA GLY A 674 -4.61 16.80 -2.87
C GLY A 674 -3.43 17.41 -2.10
N GLY A 675 -3.70 18.06 -0.97
CA GLY A 675 -2.71 18.85 -0.24
C GLY A 675 -1.76 18.00 0.61
N ILE A 676 -2.19 16.83 1.08
CA ILE A 676 -1.36 15.87 1.82
C ILE A 676 -0.27 15.33 0.89
N GLU A 677 -0.67 14.94 -0.33
CA GLU A 677 0.19 14.42 -1.39
C GLU A 677 1.22 15.47 -1.81
N LYS A 678 0.81 16.72 -2.00
CA LYS A 678 1.71 17.85 -2.31
C LYS A 678 2.74 18.12 -1.21
N ILE A 679 2.36 18.01 0.07
CA ILE A 679 3.31 18.14 1.19
C ILE A 679 4.29 16.96 1.21
N TYR A 680 3.83 15.74 0.91
CA TYR A 680 4.69 14.56 0.81
C TYR A 680 5.65 14.63 -0.39
N GLU A 681 5.19 15.09 -1.56
CA GLU A 681 6.06 15.40 -2.70
C GLU A 681 7.10 16.44 -2.31
N PHE A 682 6.68 17.55 -1.69
CA PHE A 682 7.56 18.63 -1.25
C PHE A 682 8.63 18.14 -0.26
N MET A 683 8.26 17.29 0.69
CA MET A 683 9.18 16.61 1.61
C MET A 683 10.23 15.77 0.85
N ASN A 684 9.84 15.05 -0.20
CA ASN A 684 10.74 14.14 -0.90
C ASN A 684 11.58 14.79 -2.03
N ARG A 685 11.34 16.05 -2.39
CA ARG A 685 12.16 16.77 -3.38
C ARG A 685 13.62 16.90 -2.92
N LYS A 686 14.55 16.71 -3.86
CA LYS A 686 16.00 16.77 -3.62
C LYS A 686 16.42 18.10 -2.97
N ASN A 687 15.90 19.22 -3.48
CA ASN A 687 16.31 20.57 -3.11
C ASN A 687 15.63 21.12 -1.84
N THR A 688 14.65 20.43 -1.27
CA THR A 688 13.98 20.86 -0.03
C THR A 688 14.95 20.77 1.15
N ASN A 689 15.10 21.86 1.92
CA ASN A 689 16.04 21.93 3.04
C ASN A 689 15.57 21.06 4.25
N LYS A 690 16.44 20.86 5.25
CA LYS A 690 16.14 20.03 6.43
C LYS A 690 14.90 20.50 7.19
N GLU A 691 14.86 21.78 7.57
CA GLU A 691 13.75 22.38 8.33
C GLU A 691 12.40 22.20 7.63
N CYS A 692 12.36 22.39 6.30
CA CYS A 692 11.18 22.16 5.48
C CYS A 692 10.77 20.67 5.45
N LYS A 693 11.72 19.74 5.37
CA LYS A 693 11.47 18.29 5.41
C LYS A 693 10.90 17.85 6.76
N ASP A 694 11.51 18.32 7.85
CA ASP A 694 11.07 18.02 9.21
C ASP A 694 9.67 18.59 9.47
N THR A 695 9.45 19.87 9.11
CA THR A 695 8.14 20.54 9.23
C THR A 695 7.07 19.87 8.37
N ALA A 696 7.41 19.41 7.15
CA ALA A 696 6.50 18.67 6.29
C ALA A 696 6.12 17.30 6.88
N ALA A 697 7.09 16.51 7.37
CA ALA A 697 6.83 15.23 8.03
C ALA A 697 5.96 15.38 9.29
N ILE A 698 6.29 16.37 10.13
CA ILE A 698 5.50 16.75 11.31
C ILE A 698 4.08 17.19 10.91
N THR A 699 3.94 17.91 9.79
CA THR A 699 2.64 18.36 9.28
C THR A 699 1.77 17.20 8.78
N ILE A 700 2.32 16.27 8.01
CA ILE A 700 1.60 15.07 7.58
C ILE A 700 1.18 14.23 8.80
N GLY A 701 2.10 13.98 9.74
CA GLY A 701 1.81 13.22 10.96
C GLY A 701 0.73 13.86 11.85
N ASN A 702 0.71 15.19 11.94
CA ASN A 702 -0.31 15.95 12.66
C ASN A 702 -1.69 15.90 11.97
N PHE A 703 -1.75 15.99 10.64
CA PHE A 703 -3.01 15.81 9.90
C PHE A 703 -3.56 14.39 10.06
N TYR A 704 -2.71 13.36 10.03
CA TYR A 704 -3.11 11.96 10.26
C TYR A 704 -3.29 11.57 11.75
N LYS A 705 -3.48 12.54 12.65
CA LYS A 705 -3.94 12.32 14.02
C LYS A 705 -5.15 11.37 14.04
N ALA A 706 -5.02 10.26 14.76
CA ALA A 706 -6.02 9.18 14.87
C ALA A 706 -6.53 8.56 13.54
N LYS A 707 -5.92 8.88 12.40
CA LYS A 707 -6.35 8.45 11.06
C LYS A 707 -5.27 7.60 10.38
N LYS A 708 -5.66 6.47 9.81
CA LYS A 708 -4.77 5.58 9.05
C LYS A 708 -4.14 6.33 7.87
N ILE A 709 -2.82 6.23 7.70
CA ILE A 709 -2.17 6.58 6.44
C ILE A 709 -2.34 5.39 5.49
N GLU A 710 -3.29 5.45 4.56
CA GLU A 710 -3.59 4.31 3.68
C GLU A 710 -2.44 4.00 2.71
N ASN A 711 -1.79 5.04 2.15
CA ASN A 711 -0.61 4.87 1.31
C ASN A 711 0.56 4.33 2.16
N VAL A 712 0.91 3.06 1.94
CA VAL A 712 1.93 2.33 2.71
C VAL A 712 3.31 2.98 2.59
N GLU A 713 3.69 3.46 1.40
CA GLU A 713 4.97 4.11 1.16
C GLU A 713 5.07 5.42 1.94
N MET A 714 4.02 6.26 1.85
CA MET A 714 3.90 7.49 2.63
C MET A 714 3.94 7.20 4.13
N ARG A 715 3.23 6.17 4.60
CA ARG A 715 3.19 5.75 6.01
C ARG A 715 4.59 5.41 6.51
N THR A 716 5.28 4.49 5.84
CA THR A 716 6.65 4.09 6.21
C THR A 716 7.63 5.25 6.12
N ASN A 717 7.62 6.05 5.06
CA ASN A 717 8.59 7.14 4.86
C ASN A 717 8.39 8.31 5.85
N VAL A 718 7.14 8.74 6.10
CA VAL A 718 6.85 9.79 7.08
C VAL A 718 7.17 9.32 8.50
N ILE A 719 6.79 8.10 8.87
CA ILE A 719 7.09 7.55 10.20
C ILE A 719 8.59 7.34 10.39
N LYS A 720 9.32 6.85 9.38
CA LYS A 720 10.78 6.72 9.41
C LYS A 720 11.49 8.06 9.59
N HIS A 721 11.01 9.12 8.93
CA HIS A 721 11.56 10.47 9.09
C HIS A 721 11.23 11.04 10.48
N LEU A 722 9.99 10.89 10.96
CA LEU A 722 9.62 11.30 12.32
C LEU A 722 10.45 10.55 13.39
N ARG A 723 10.69 9.24 13.21
CA ARG A 723 11.54 8.40 14.09
C ARG A 723 12.98 8.89 14.17
N SER A 724 13.56 9.47 13.12
CA SER A 724 14.97 9.94 13.15
C SER A 724 15.15 11.29 13.86
N ILE A 725 14.12 12.15 13.89
CA ILE A 725 14.18 13.50 14.47
C ILE A 725 13.63 13.60 15.91
N VAL A 726 13.21 12.49 16.54
CA VAL A 726 12.72 12.48 17.95
C VAL A 726 13.76 12.90 19.00
N ASN A 727 15.03 13.03 18.60
CA ASN A 727 16.14 13.48 19.43
C ASN A 727 16.94 14.60 18.74
N ASP A 728 16.28 15.40 17.90
CA ASP A 728 16.92 16.56 17.25
C ASP A 728 17.47 17.57 18.28
N GLN A 729 18.50 18.29 17.86
CA GLN A 729 19.11 19.36 18.66
C GLN A 729 18.16 20.57 18.77
N ASP A 730 17.37 20.84 17.73
CA ASP A 730 16.28 21.80 17.85
C ASP A 730 15.17 21.24 18.76
N ASN A 731 14.85 22.03 19.80
CA ASN A 731 13.80 21.69 20.76
C ASN A 731 12.40 21.71 20.15
N TRP A 732 12.12 22.53 19.14
CA TRP A 732 10.82 22.53 18.48
C TRP A 732 10.62 21.25 17.68
N THR A 733 11.56 20.92 16.79
CA THR A 733 11.58 19.72 15.94
C THR A 733 11.50 18.44 16.78
N LYS A 734 12.30 18.35 17.84
CA LYS A 734 12.28 17.24 18.81
C LYS A 734 10.92 17.07 19.49
N ASN A 735 10.29 18.16 19.95
CA ASN A 735 9.04 18.07 20.69
C ASN A 735 7.84 17.81 19.77
N GLU A 736 7.81 18.41 18.58
CA GLU A 736 6.70 18.29 17.64
C GLU A 736 6.72 16.99 16.84
N SER A 737 7.89 16.40 16.55
CA SER A 737 7.99 15.05 16.00
C SER A 737 7.50 13.98 16.96
N ARG A 738 7.85 14.09 18.25
CA ARG A 738 7.30 13.23 19.33
C ARG A 738 5.78 13.32 19.39
N ARG A 739 5.21 14.54 19.37
CA ARG A 739 3.75 14.75 19.31
C ARG A 739 3.12 14.10 18.08
N ALA A 740 3.68 14.32 16.88
CA ALA A 740 3.18 13.73 15.64
C ALA A 740 3.16 12.18 15.71
N LEU A 741 4.19 11.55 16.29
CA LEU A 741 4.19 10.10 16.52
C LEU A 741 3.10 9.65 17.52
N ARG A 742 2.88 10.37 18.63
CA ARG A 742 1.78 10.05 19.57
C ARG A 742 0.40 10.21 18.93
N TYR A 743 0.21 11.20 18.05
CA TYR A 743 -1.03 11.43 17.30
C TYR A 743 -1.27 10.34 16.24
N LEU A 744 -0.22 9.92 15.52
CA LEU A 744 -0.30 8.81 14.58
C LEU A 744 -0.61 7.48 15.27
N ALA A 745 0.02 7.20 16.42
CA ALA A 745 -0.11 5.95 17.18
C ALA A 745 -1.49 5.71 17.80
N GLN A 746 -2.42 6.68 17.72
CA GLN A 746 -3.83 6.46 18.07
C GLN A 746 -4.55 5.53 17.06
N ASN A 747 -4.01 5.39 15.85
CA ASN A 747 -4.46 4.41 14.86
C ASN A 747 -3.56 3.16 14.86
N LEU A 748 -4.15 1.96 14.85
CA LEU A 748 -3.43 0.69 15.00
C LEU A 748 -2.44 0.37 13.87
N ASP A 749 -2.77 0.66 12.61
CA ASP A 749 -1.84 0.42 11.48
C ASP A 749 -0.63 1.36 11.54
N ASN A 750 -0.87 2.64 11.85
CA ASN A 750 0.21 3.61 12.07
C ASN A 750 1.07 3.21 13.28
N LYS A 751 0.43 2.79 14.39
CA LYS A 751 1.11 2.34 15.61
C LYS A 751 2.05 1.17 15.33
N ALA A 752 1.57 0.13 14.63
CA ALA A 752 2.37 -1.03 14.26
C ALA A 752 3.56 -0.67 13.35
N GLU A 753 3.45 0.38 12.53
CA GLU A 753 4.56 0.91 11.73
C GLU A 753 5.60 1.67 12.58
N ILE A 754 5.15 2.40 13.61
CA ILE A 754 6.02 3.13 14.55
C ILE A 754 6.82 2.16 15.42
N GLU A 755 6.17 1.13 15.96
CA GLU A 755 6.75 0.17 16.91
C GLU A 755 7.69 -0.87 16.27
N LYS A 756 7.87 -0.83 14.94
CA LYS A 756 8.87 -1.63 14.22
C LYS A 756 10.27 -1.46 14.82
N ASP A 757 11.06 -2.53 14.73
CA ASP A 757 12.44 -2.58 15.21
C ASP A 757 12.58 -2.34 16.73
N GLY A 758 11.49 -2.48 17.49
CA GLY A 758 11.46 -2.23 18.95
C GLY A 758 11.45 -0.75 19.32
N PHE A 759 11.11 0.15 18.40
CA PHE A 759 11.09 1.59 18.66
C PHE A 759 9.91 1.98 19.57
N ALA A 760 10.21 2.40 20.80
CA ALA A 760 9.21 2.88 21.73
C ALA A 760 8.62 4.23 21.29
N ILE A 761 7.28 4.34 21.29
CA ILE A 761 6.58 5.61 21.06
C ILE A 761 6.99 6.60 22.15
N PRO A 762 7.50 7.81 21.80
CA PRO A 762 7.92 8.79 22.81
C PRO A 762 6.77 9.23 23.69
N THR A 763 6.98 9.19 25.01
CA THR A 763 6.09 9.75 26.05
C THR A 763 6.07 11.26 26.01
#